data_AF-A0A7S3NW80-F1
#
_entry.id   AF-A0A7S3NW80-F1
#
_cell.length_a   1.000
_cell.length_b   1.000
_cell.length_c   1.000
_cell.angle_alpha   90.00
_cell.angle_beta   90.00
_cell.angle_gamma   90.00
#
_symmetry.space_group_name_H-M   'P 1'
#
loop_
_entity.id
_entity.type
_entity.pdbx_description
1 polymer ?
#
loop_
_entity_poly.entity_id
_entity_poly.type
_entity_poly.pdbx_seq_one_letter_code
_entity_poly.pdbx_strand_id
1 'polypeptide(L)'
;KKVRKYTKMSKFDPKIVGAKSNAAESICKWVIAMVEYSDVMKIIKPKKASLKKAEIELDKAKEELSEKEASLQQIRDKIALLQANYNSSLRTLESLTQQKELIEVQLVRAEKLLNGLESESKRWEKSVEELNIDLHDLVGNIMVSAACCQYTGPFTSKYRSKLKESWIRFCTQNNIPISNNLSLERILADPVTIREWNLNGLPADGLSIENGIYTTNAKRWPLLIDPQSQANRWIKKEEGLKIVKQSQPKYLQTLENAIRLGAPVLIENAGEELDPALEPILLKQIFKRGGQWVLKLGDNEIPYSNEFNLTITTKLPNPHYLPEVCIKVTIINFTVTPEGLEDQLLVDVVRYERPDLEEQKDQLITKSAELKRQLKEIEDKILRLVSEADEDILNDEELINTLEQSKETSVMINERMKEAEEMTKEINANRELYRDVAVRGSVLYFVIASIALMDPMYQYSLAFFSQLFNRRLAVSTKSDVLEERLQILIEDITIQFYTNICRGIFEKDKLTYSFLNSTNILIRENRITPEEMNFFTRGPAQLPDEENPTEFSDDIYYNLISLETVHANFGGMKESLVDAADTVYWKDLVSSEDPSKLSFPSKYEDSLTEFQKLIIRKILKEENVLLYVKEFIRRELSDEFIESPPFDLPAAFSDSTSTSPLIF
;
A
#
# COMPACT_ATOMS: atom_id res chain seq x y z
N LYS A 1 -132.33 30.26 62.67
CA LYS A 1 -133.04 29.34 63.62
C LYS A 1 -134.52 29.71 63.85
N LYS A 2 -134.92 30.97 64.12
CA LYS A 2 -136.35 31.34 64.34
C LYS A 2 -137.28 31.10 63.12
N VAL A 3 -136.78 31.28 61.88
CA VAL A 3 -137.54 31.05 60.63
C VAL A 3 -137.82 29.55 60.34
N ARG A 4 -137.07 28.62 60.95
CA ARG A 4 -137.22 27.16 60.73
C ARG A 4 -138.52 26.58 61.33
N LYS A 5 -139.13 27.25 62.30
CA LYS A 5 -140.41 26.80 62.89
C LYS A 5 -141.59 26.99 61.93
N TYR A 6 -141.55 28.03 61.10
CA TYR A 6 -142.62 28.35 60.16
C TYR A 6 -142.52 27.55 58.85
N THR A 7 -141.30 27.28 58.38
CA THR A 7 -141.02 26.49 57.15
C THR A 7 -141.24 24.98 57.29
N LYS A 8 -141.60 24.47 58.48
CA LYS A 8 -141.95 23.05 58.72
C LYS A 8 -143.44 22.80 58.98
N MET A 9 -144.28 23.84 58.97
CA MET A 9 -145.73 23.67 59.13
C MET A 9 -146.35 23.20 57.81
N SER A 10 -147.23 22.20 57.87
CA SER A 10 -147.90 21.62 56.67
C SER A 10 -148.70 22.64 55.85
N LYS A 11 -149.14 23.76 56.45
CA LYS A 11 -149.83 24.87 55.75
C LYS A 11 -148.88 25.84 55.03
N PHE A 12 -147.57 25.73 55.23
CA PHE A 12 -146.54 26.61 54.65
C PHE A 12 -145.76 25.89 53.53
N ASP A 13 -146.53 25.24 52.65
CA ASP A 13 -146.06 24.60 51.42
C ASP A 13 -146.32 25.54 50.23
N PRO A 14 -145.31 25.82 49.37
CA PRO A 14 -145.47 26.67 48.21
C PRO A 14 -146.71 26.34 47.37
N LYS A 15 -147.07 25.06 47.21
CA LYS A 15 -148.24 24.65 46.40
C LYS A 15 -149.59 25.02 47.04
N ILE A 16 -149.66 25.03 48.38
CA ILE A 16 -150.89 25.35 49.12
C ILE A 16 -151.08 26.86 49.24
N VAL A 17 -149.99 27.60 49.45
CA VAL A 17 -150.02 29.08 49.55
C VAL A 17 -150.24 29.72 48.17
N GLY A 18 -149.74 29.10 47.09
CA GLY A 18 -149.94 29.55 45.71
C GLY A 18 -151.41 29.59 45.28
N ALA A 19 -152.26 28.71 45.82
CA ALA A 19 -153.71 28.70 45.52
C ALA A 19 -154.46 29.96 46.01
N LYS A 20 -153.87 30.75 46.91
CA LYS A 20 -154.43 32.06 47.35
C LYS A 20 -153.70 33.28 46.76
N SER A 21 -152.42 33.17 46.39
CA SER A 21 -151.67 34.24 45.70
C SER A 21 -150.31 33.73 45.18
N ASN A 22 -150.03 33.96 43.88
CA ASN A 22 -148.75 33.59 43.25
C ASN A 22 -147.54 34.33 43.83
N ALA A 23 -147.69 35.58 44.28
CA ALA A 23 -146.58 36.34 44.85
C ALA A 23 -146.09 35.73 46.17
N ALA A 24 -147.00 35.12 46.95
CA ALA A 24 -146.67 34.46 48.21
C ALA A 24 -145.96 33.11 48.02
N GLU A 25 -146.20 32.40 46.90
CA GLU A 25 -145.49 31.16 46.55
C GLU A 25 -143.98 31.41 46.34
N SER A 26 -143.63 32.44 45.57
CA SER A 26 -142.24 32.79 45.24
C SER A 26 -141.41 33.16 46.48
N ILE A 27 -142.01 33.90 47.41
CA ILE A 27 -141.37 34.26 48.69
C ILE A 27 -141.19 33.02 49.57
N CYS A 28 -142.17 32.10 49.58
CA CYS A 28 -142.05 30.84 50.31
C CYS A 28 -140.88 29.98 49.80
N LYS A 29 -140.71 29.85 48.48
CA LYS A 29 -139.55 29.14 47.87
C LYS A 29 -138.23 29.82 48.19
N TRP A 30 -138.15 31.15 48.13
CA TRP A 30 -136.92 31.90 48.45
C TRP A 30 -136.47 31.71 49.90
N VAL A 31 -137.41 31.71 50.84
CA VAL A 31 -137.10 31.50 52.26
C VAL A 31 -136.60 30.07 52.52
N ILE A 32 -137.15 29.06 51.84
CA ILE A 32 -136.66 27.68 51.93
C ILE A 32 -135.23 27.58 51.36
N ALA A 33 -134.98 28.15 50.17
CA ALA A 33 -133.66 28.14 49.53
C ALA A 33 -132.57 28.88 50.32
N MET A 34 -132.89 29.99 50.98
CA MET A 34 -131.92 30.72 51.81
C MET A 34 -131.53 29.97 53.09
N VAL A 35 -132.42 29.12 53.61
CA VAL A 35 -132.08 28.25 54.74
C VAL A 35 -131.11 27.15 54.30
N GLU A 36 -131.34 26.53 53.14
CA GLU A 36 -130.44 25.52 52.57
C GLU A 36 -129.05 26.08 52.23
N TYR A 37 -128.99 27.26 51.60
CA TYR A 37 -127.71 27.94 51.30
C TYR A 37 -126.88 28.20 52.57
N SER A 38 -127.54 28.57 53.68
CA SER A 38 -126.85 28.81 54.97
C SER A 38 -126.22 27.55 55.58
N ASP A 39 -126.77 26.37 55.30
CA ASP A 39 -126.25 25.09 55.80
C ASP A 39 -125.05 24.63 54.96
N VAL A 40 -125.08 24.82 53.64
CA VAL A 40 -123.97 24.49 52.72
C VAL A 40 -122.76 25.41 52.95
N MET A 41 -122.98 26.71 53.17
CA MET A 41 -121.88 27.67 53.40
C MET A 41 -121.07 27.38 54.68
N LYS A 42 -121.70 26.79 55.70
CA LYS A 42 -121.01 26.38 56.94
C LYS A 42 -120.04 25.22 56.73
N ILE A 43 -120.27 24.39 55.72
CA ILE A 43 -119.42 23.24 55.40
C ILE A 43 -118.25 23.66 54.50
N ILE A 44 -118.45 24.62 53.59
CA ILE A 44 -117.44 24.99 52.56
C ILE A 44 -116.37 25.95 53.10
N LYS A 45 -116.71 26.86 54.01
CA LYS A 45 -115.76 27.83 54.59
C LYS A 45 -114.48 27.19 55.19
N PRO A 46 -114.57 26.14 56.04
CA PRO A 46 -113.35 25.51 56.58
C PRO A 46 -112.53 24.79 55.50
N LYS A 47 -113.17 24.21 54.48
CA LYS A 47 -112.46 23.53 53.37
C LYS A 47 -111.67 24.51 52.49
N LYS A 48 -112.23 25.69 52.16
CA LYS A 48 -111.50 26.75 51.43
C LYS A 48 -110.32 27.31 52.21
N ALA A 49 -110.44 27.44 53.53
CA ALA A 49 -109.32 27.87 54.38
C ALA A 49 -108.21 26.82 54.46
N SER A 50 -108.56 25.53 54.49
CA SER A 50 -107.58 24.44 54.47
C SER A 50 -106.83 24.33 53.14
N LEU A 51 -107.53 24.52 52.01
CA LEU A 51 -106.92 24.50 50.68
C LEU A 51 -105.88 25.62 50.53
N LYS A 52 -106.25 26.85 50.95
CA LYS A 52 -105.36 28.01 50.86
C LYS A 52 -104.10 27.87 51.72
N LYS A 53 -104.18 27.18 52.87
CA LYS A 53 -103.00 26.87 53.69
C LYS A 53 -102.07 25.86 52.99
N ALA A 54 -102.64 24.80 52.42
CA ALA A 54 -101.88 23.80 51.69
C ALA A 54 -101.23 24.36 50.41
N GLU A 55 -101.89 25.29 49.71
CA GLU A 55 -101.33 25.99 48.54
C GLU A 55 -100.11 26.84 48.93
N ILE A 56 -100.17 27.58 50.04
CA ILE A 56 -99.03 28.37 50.53
C ILE A 56 -97.85 27.47 50.95
N GLU A 57 -98.11 26.32 51.57
CA GLU A 57 -97.06 25.35 51.92
C GLU A 57 -96.45 24.70 50.68
N LEU A 58 -97.26 24.40 49.66
CA LEU A 58 -96.81 23.83 48.39
C LEU A 58 -95.95 24.82 47.59
N ASP A 59 -96.33 26.10 47.55
CA ASP A 59 -95.56 27.13 46.84
C ASP A 59 -94.20 27.37 47.50
N LYS A 60 -94.14 27.42 48.84
CA LYS A 60 -92.86 27.49 49.58
C LYS A 60 -91.96 26.28 49.32
N ALA A 61 -92.53 25.07 49.35
CA ALA A 61 -91.76 23.85 49.08
C ALA A 61 -91.24 23.80 47.62
N LYS A 62 -91.99 24.35 46.66
CA LYS A 62 -91.57 24.46 45.26
C LYS A 62 -90.46 25.49 45.05
N GLU A 63 -90.52 26.63 45.73
CA GLU A 63 -89.43 27.63 45.69
C GLU A 63 -88.14 27.02 46.26
N GLU A 64 -88.21 26.36 47.42
CA GLU A 64 -87.06 25.67 48.01
C GLU A 64 -86.52 24.56 47.10
N LEU A 65 -87.40 23.78 46.45
CA LEU A 65 -87.00 22.76 45.48
C LEU A 65 -86.25 23.39 44.30
N SER A 66 -86.78 24.47 43.73
CA SER A 66 -86.17 25.16 42.58
C SER A 66 -84.81 25.74 42.93
N GLU A 67 -84.63 26.30 44.13
CA GLU A 67 -83.32 26.80 44.59
C GLU A 67 -82.30 25.67 44.76
N LYS A 68 -82.72 24.53 45.31
CA LYS A 68 -81.86 23.35 45.47
C LYS A 68 -81.53 22.70 44.13
N GLU A 69 -82.46 22.63 43.20
CA GLU A 69 -82.23 22.14 41.83
C GLU A 69 -81.26 23.05 41.07
N ALA A 70 -81.41 24.37 41.16
CA ALA A 70 -80.48 25.32 40.56
C ALA A 70 -79.07 25.21 41.15
N SER A 71 -78.96 25.07 42.48
CA SER A 71 -77.69 24.86 43.17
C SER A 71 -77.03 23.54 42.76
N LEU A 72 -77.82 22.47 42.60
CA LEU A 72 -77.36 21.16 42.17
C LEU A 72 -76.88 21.19 40.71
N GLN A 73 -77.56 21.95 39.85
CA GLN A 73 -77.14 22.16 38.46
C GLN A 73 -75.82 22.92 38.39
N GLN A 74 -75.63 23.99 39.17
CA GLN A 74 -74.35 24.70 39.23
C GLN A 74 -73.19 23.82 39.70
N ILE A 75 -73.44 22.92 40.66
CA ILE A 75 -72.43 21.95 41.12
C ILE A 75 -72.14 20.93 40.02
N ARG A 76 -73.16 20.42 39.31
CA ARG A 76 -72.98 19.51 38.16
C ARG A 76 -72.17 20.16 37.04
N ASP A 77 -72.45 21.41 36.70
CA ASP A 77 -71.73 22.15 35.67
C ASP A 77 -70.26 22.38 36.09
N LYS A 78 -70.01 22.70 37.37
CA LYS A 78 -68.64 22.79 37.91
C LYS A 78 -67.92 21.44 37.86
N ILE A 79 -68.58 20.35 38.21
CA ILE A 79 -68.00 18.99 38.14
C ILE A 79 -67.67 18.65 36.68
N ALA A 80 -68.59 18.91 35.74
CA ALA A 80 -68.36 18.65 34.32
C ALA A 80 -67.18 19.45 33.77
N LEU A 81 -67.05 20.73 34.16
CA LEU A 81 -65.93 21.59 33.77
C LEU A 81 -64.61 21.12 34.38
N LEU A 82 -64.59 20.76 35.66
CA LEU A 82 -63.41 20.18 36.32
C LEU A 82 -63.01 18.85 35.69
N GLN A 83 -63.98 18.00 35.32
CA GLN A 83 -63.73 16.71 34.70
C GLN A 83 -63.22 16.85 33.27
N ALA A 84 -63.70 17.85 32.51
CA ALA A 84 -63.15 18.23 31.22
C ALA A 84 -61.70 18.72 31.33
N ASN A 85 -61.41 19.60 32.29
CA ASN A 85 -60.06 20.11 32.55
C ASN A 85 -59.10 19.02 33.04
N TYR A 86 -59.59 18.08 33.84
CA TYR A 86 -58.82 16.92 34.30
C TYR A 86 -58.46 16.02 33.12
N ASN A 87 -59.44 15.70 32.25
CA ASN A 87 -59.21 14.89 31.06
C ASN A 87 -58.30 15.59 30.04
N SER A 88 -58.40 16.91 29.87
CA SER A 88 -57.47 17.65 29.02
C SER A 88 -56.06 17.62 29.59
N SER A 89 -55.91 17.80 30.91
CA SER A 89 -54.62 17.74 31.60
C SER A 89 -53.98 16.35 31.53
N LEU A 90 -54.78 15.29 31.62
CA LEU A 90 -54.33 13.92 31.44
C LEU A 90 -53.83 13.68 30.00
N ARG A 91 -54.55 14.15 28.98
CA ARG A 91 -54.12 14.03 27.59
C ARG A 91 -52.82 14.79 27.30
N THR A 92 -52.67 15.99 27.85
CA THR A 92 -51.40 16.72 27.73
C THR A 92 -50.29 16.01 28.50
N LEU A 93 -50.56 15.47 29.68
CA LEU A 93 -49.58 14.68 30.43
C LEU A 93 -49.14 13.45 29.65
N GLU A 94 -50.07 12.65 29.12
CA GLU A 94 -49.77 11.48 28.28
C GLU A 94 -48.98 11.86 27.02
N SER A 95 -49.39 12.92 26.33
CA SER A 95 -48.68 13.43 25.15
C SER A 95 -47.27 13.89 25.49
N LEU A 96 -47.08 14.59 26.62
CA LEU A 96 -45.77 15.06 27.06
C LEU A 96 -44.88 13.89 27.51
N THR A 97 -45.44 12.88 28.16
CA THR A 97 -44.69 11.67 28.53
C THR A 97 -44.24 10.90 27.30
N GLN A 98 -45.11 10.74 26.30
CA GLN A 98 -44.74 10.09 25.03
C GLN A 98 -43.67 10.88 24.29
N GLN A 99 -43.79 12.21 24.23
CA GLN A 99 -42.77 13.07 23.64
C GLN A 99 -41.44 12.96 24.39
N LYS A 100 -41.48 12.91 25.72
CA LYS A 100 -40.27 12.77 26.55
C LYS A 100 -39.56 11.44 26.27
N GLU A 101 -40.29 10.33 26.26
CA GLU A 101 -39.73 9.01 25.95
C GLU A 101 -39.13 8.98 24.53
N LEU A 102 -39.81 9.57 23.56
CA LEU A 102 -39.35 9.64 22.18
C LEU A 102 -38.06 10.47 22.06
N ILE A 103 -37.98 11.61 22.75
CA ILE A 103 -36.78 12.46 22.81
C ILE A 103 -35.64 11.74 23.54
N GLU A 104 -35.89 11.04 24.64
CA GLU A 104 -34.85 10.27 25.35
C GLU A 104 -34.24 9.19 24.44
N VAL A 105 -35.07 8.47 23.67
CA VAL A 105 -34.60 7.49 22.67
C VAL A 105 -33.81 8.18 21.55
N GLN A 106 -34.31 9.30 21.02
CA GLN A 106 -33.60 10.07 19.99
C GLN A 106 -32.26 10.62 20.48
N LEU A 107 -32.15 11.00 21.75
CA LEU A 107 -30.92 11.51 22.35
C LEU A 107 -29.86 10.40 22.47
N VAL A 108 -30.25 9.21 22.94
CA VAL A 108 -29.36 8.03 22.97
C VAL A 108 -28.90 7.65 21.56
N ARG A 109 -29.81 7.69 20.58
CA ARG A 109 -29.50 7.43 19.17
C ARG A 109 -28.55 8.47 18.59
N ALA A 110 -28.76 9.75 18.89
CA ALA A 110 -27.89 10.85 18.47
C ALA A 110 -26.49 10.72 19.08
N GLU A 111 -26.39 10.36 20.37
CA GLU A 111 -25.11 10.14 21.04
C GLU A 111 -24.34 8.97 20.42
N LYS A 112 -25.01 7.85 20.12
CA LYS A 112 -24.41 6.72 19.40
C LYS A 112 -23.91 7.13 18.01
N LEU A 113 -24.72 7.89 17.27
CA LEU A 113 -24.38 8.31 15.91
C LEU A 113 -23.21 9.30 15.91
N LEU A 114 -23.19 10.27 16.82
CA LEU A 114 -22.08 11.21 17.02
C LEU A 114 -20.79 10.46 17.35
N ASN A 115 -20.83 9.58 18.35
CA ASN A 115 -19.66 8.78 18.74
C ASN A 115 -19.22 7.85 17.60
N GLY A 116 -20.16 7.31 16.82
CA GLY A 116 -19.91 6.46 15.66
C GLY A 116 -19.13 7.17 14.57
N LEU A 117 -19.56 8.38 14.23
CA LEU A 117 -18.99 9.19 13.15
C LEU A 117 -17.79 10.05 13.58
N GLU A 118 -17.55 10.30 14.87
CA GLU A 118 -16.46 11.17 15.31
C GLU A 118 -15.08 10.68 14.86
N SER A 119 -14.81 9.38 15.00
CA SER A 119 -13.53 8.80 14.55
C SER A 119 -13.38 8.86 13.03
N GLU A 120 -14.50 8.71 12.31
CA GLU A 120 -14.54 8.71 10.86
C GLU A 120 -14.36 10.14 10.31
N SER A 121 -15.00 11.12 10.94
CA SER A 121 -14.81 12.56 10.66
C SER A 121 -13.36 12.96 10.81
N LYS A 122 -12.69 12.58 11.91
CA LYS A 122 -11.25 12.86 12.11
C LYS A 122 -10.38 12.22 11.03
N ARG A 123 -10.73 11.00 10.58
CA ARG A 123 -10.02 10.30 9.50
C ARG A 123 -10.23 11.00 8.16
N TRP A 124 -11.45 11.42 7.84
CA TRP A 124 -11.74 12.17 6.63
C TRP A 124 -11.10 13.55 6.64
N GLU A 125 -11.11 14.26 7.77
CA GLU A 125 -10.37 15.52 7.96
C GLU A 125 -8.89 15.33 7.65
N LYS A 126 -8.26 14.31 8.24
CA LYS A 126 -6.86 13.99 7.96
C LYS A 126 -6.63 13.61 6.49
N SER A 127 -7.52 12.83 5.90
CA SER A 127 -7.42 12.43 4.48
C SER A 127 -7.57 13.65 3.56
N VAL A 128 -8.44 14.59 3.90
CA VAL A 128 -8.62 15.85 3.18
C VAL A 128 -7.39 16.74 3.35
N GLU A 129 -6.78 16.80 4.53
CA GLU A 129 -5.49 17.49 4.75
C GLU A 129 -4.38 16.89 3.88
N GLU A 130 -4.23 15.56 3.88
CA GLU A 130 -3.24 14.84 3.05
C GLU A 130 -3.49 15.08 1.56
N LEU A 131 -4.75 14.99 1.10
CA LEU A 131 -5.13 15.27 -0.29
C LEU A 131 -4.92 16.73 -0.68
N ASN A 132 -5.10 17.69 0.24
CA ASN A 132 -4.84 19.10 -0.01
C ASN A 132 -3.33 19.37 -0.17
N ILE A 133 -2.49 18.69 0.63
CA ILE A 133 -1.03 18.73 0.46
C ILE A 133 -0.64 18.12 -0.89
N ASP A 134 -1.18 16.95 -1.21
CA ASP A 134 -0.92 16.27 -2.49
C ASP A 134 -1.40 17.12 -3.69
N LEU A 135 -2.53 17.82 -3.57
CA LEU A 135 -3.05 18.76 -4.58
C LEU A 135 -2.14 19.96 -4.77
N HIS A 136 -1.62 20.53 -3.68
CA HIS A 136 -0.67 21.64 -3.74
C HIS A 136 0.62 21.22 -4.45
N ASP A 137 1.16 20.05 -4.10
CA ASP A 137 2.43 19.53 -4.64
C ASP A 137 2.29 18.78 -5.98
N LEU A 138 1.06 18.65 -6.48
CA LEU A 138 0.71 17.84 -7.65
C LEU A 138 1.52 18.20 -8.89
N VAL A 139 1.68 19.51 -9.14
CA VAL A 139 2.33 20.01 -10.35
C VAL A 139 3.81 19.60 -10.38
N GLY A 140 4.54 19.81 -9.27
CA GLY A 140 5.94 19.40 -9.17
C GLY A 140 6.09 17.88 -9.20
N ASN A 141 5.24 17.16 -8.46
CA ASN A 141 5.27 15.70 -8.38
C ASN A 141 5.04 15.04 -9.75
N ILE A 142 4.03 15.48 -10.52
CA ILE A 142 3.77 14.96 -11.87
C ILE A 142 4.88 15.36 -12.84
N MET A 143 5.39 16.59 -12.76
CA MET A 143 6.46 17.05 -13.65
C MET A 143 7.72 16.19 -13.51
N VAL A 144 8.18 15.94 -12.28
CA VAL A 144 9.36 15.11 -12.03
C VAL A 144 9.07 13.65 -12.37
N SER A 145 7.87 13.14 -12.08
CA SER A 145 7.49 11.76 -12.41
C SER A 145 7.44 11.53 -13.93
N ALA A 146 6.88 12.47 -14.69
CA ALA A 146 6.86 12.42 -16.15
C ALA A 146 8.28 12.53 -16.74
N ALA A 147 9.14 13.38 -16.16
CA ALA A 147 10.54 13.46 -16.55
C ALA A 147 11.28 12.14 -16.29
N CYS A 148 10.99 11.46 -15.17
CA CYS A 148 11.50 10.13 -14.89
C CYS A 148 11.09 9.14 -15.98
N CYS A 149 9.78 8.94 -16.20
CA CYS A 149 9.29 7.98 -17.20
C CYS A 149 9.87 8.19 -18.60
N GLN A 150 10.20 9.43 -18.98
CA GLN A 150 10.70 9.75 -20.31
C GLN A 150 12.22 9.66 -20.45
N TYR A 151 12.98 10.04 -19.42
CA TYR A 151 14.43 10.26 -19.53
C TYR A 151 15.28 9.35 -18.62
N THR A 152 14.78 8.87 -17.49
CA THR A 152 15.61 8.09 -16.55
C THR A 152 15.79 6.63 -16.95
N GLY A 153 14.91 6.11 -17.80
CA GLY A 153 14.88 4.71 -18.24
C GLY A 153 16.24 4.10 -18.61
N PRO A 154 17.07 4.72 -19.46
CA PRO A 154 18.35 4.14 -19.90
C PRO A 154 19.43 4.12 -18.81
N PHE A 155 19.30 4.93 -17.76
CA PHE A 155 20.38 5.17 -16.81
C PHE A 155 20.35 4.20 -15.61
N THR A 156 21.52 4.03 -14.97
CA THR A 156 21.69 3.26 -13.74
C THR A 156 21.02 3.91 -12.52
N SER A 157 20.63 3.13 -11.51
CA SER A 157 19.99 3.60 -10.26
C SER A 157 20.67 4.84 -9.65
N LYS A 158 21.99 4.79 -9.42
CA LYS A 158 22.77 5.92 -8.83
C LYS A 158 22.64 7.22 -9.64
N TYR A 159 22.61 7.12 -10.96
CA TYR A 159 22.44 8.28 -11.83
C TYR A 159 20.99 8.77 -11.85
N ARG A 160 20.00 7.85 -11.81
CA ARG A 160 18.58 8.21 -11.69
C ARG A 160 18.32 9.01 -10.41
N SER A 161 18.87 8.59 -9.27
CA SER A 161 18.73 9.32 -8.00
C SER A 161 19.34 10.73 -8.09
N LYS A 162 20.55 10.87 -8.65
CA LYS A 162 21.17 12.18 -8.88
C LYS A 162 20.33 13.09 -9.78
N LEU A 163 19.73 12.55 -10.86
CA LEU A 163 18.82 13.30 -11.72
C LEU A 163 17.56 13.74 -10.98
N LYS A 164 16.93 12.82 -10.24
CA LYS A 164 15.74 13.12 -9.42
C LYS A 164 16.04 14.23 -8.42
N GLU A 165 17.14 14.13 -7.67
CA GLU A 165 17.58 15.16 -6.72
C GLU A 165 17.83 16.50 -7.41
N SER A 166 18.45 16.50 -8.61
CA SER A 166 18.66 17.71 -9.39
C SER A 166 17.34 18.34 -9.85
N TRP A 167 16.36 17.53 -10.25
CA TRP A 167 15.04 18.01 -10.67
C TRP A 167 14.21 18.52 -9.49
N ILE A 168 14.26 17.84 -8.34
CA ILE A 168 13.65 18.31 -7.10
C ILE A 168 14.25 19.66 -6.71
N ARG A 169 15.59 19.78 -6.70
CA ARG A 169 16.29 21.04 -6.42
C ARG A 169 15.87 22.15 -7.38
N PHE A 170 15.73 21.84 -8.67
CA PHE A 170 15.25 22.80 -9.67
C PHE A 170 13.82 23.27 -9.36
N CYS A 171 12.91 22.36 -9.01
CA CYS A 171 11.55 22.70 -8.61
C CYS A 171 11.56 23.62 -7.37
N THR A 172 12.33 23.28 -6.34
CA THR A 172 12.44 24.10 -5.12
C THR A 172 13.00 25.50 -5.41
N GLN A 173 14.02 25.62 -6.25
CA GLN A 173 14.62 26.91 -6.61
C GLN A 173 13.67 27.82 -7.40
N ASN A 174 12.77 27.23 -8.19
CA ASN A 174 11.79 27.96 -9.00
C ASN A 174 10.44 28.16 -8.27
N ASN A 175 10.37 27.87 -6.97
CA ASN A 175 9.15 27.92 -6.16
C ASN A 175 8.00 27.08 -6.74
N ILE A 176 8.33 25.93 -7.36
CA ILE A 176 7.34 24.94 -7.80
C ILE A 176 7.05 24.04 -6.59
N PRO A 177 5.78 23.92 -6.16
CA PRO A 177 5.41 23.08 -5.03
C PRO A 177 5.71 21.61 -5.34
N ILE A 178 6.47 20.96 -4.47
CA ILE A 178 6.91 19.59 -4.62
C ILE A 178 7.07 18.93 -3.26
N SER A 179 6.69 17.66 -3.18
CA SER A 179 6.92 16.86 -1.98
C SER A 179 8.43 16.62 -1.76
N ASN A 180 8.88 16.70 -0.51
CA ASN A 180 10.29 16.43 -0.17
C ASN A 180 10.67 14.94 -0.39
N ASN A 181 9.69 14.03 -0.33
CA ASN A 181 9.87 12.58 -0.49
C ASN A 181 9.07 12.08 -1.69
N LEU A 182 9.54 12.37 -2.91
CA LEU A 182 8.92 11.91 -4.14
C LEU A 182 9.13 10.40 -4.34
N SER A 183 8.08 9.59 -4.17
CA SER A 183 8.06 8.18 -4.56
C SER A 183 7.27 8.00 -5.86
N LEU A 184 7.93 7.50 -6.91
CA LEU A 184 7.29 7.19 -8.19
C LEU A 184 6.23 6.10 -8.03
N GLU A 185 6.47 5.15 -7.12
CA GLU A 185 5.57 4.04 -6.83
C GLU A 185 4.21 4.54 -6.33
N ARG A 186 4.21 5.50 -5.39
CA ARG A 186 2.97 6.08 -4.85
C ARG A 186 2.17 6.86 -5.90
N ILE A 187 2.85 7.51 -6.85
CA ILE A 187 2.22 8.45 -7.79
C ILE A 187 1.71 7.73 -9.04
N LEU A 188 2.48 6.78 -9.58
CA LEU A 188 2.24 6.20 -10.90
C LEU A 188 1.81 4.74 -10.89
N ALA A 189 1.93 4.06 -9.75
CA ALA A 189 1.64 2.64 -9.65
C ALA A 189 0.53 2.35 -8.64
N ASP A 190 -0.36 1.44 -9.00
CA ASP A 190 -1.31 0.85 -8.06
C ASP A 190 -0.61 -0.32 -7.35
N PRO A 191 -0.62 -0.38 -5.99
CA PRO A 191 -0.10 -1.52 -5.24
C PRO A 191 -0.59 -2.90 -5.74
N VAL A 192 -1.79 -2.98 -6.30
CA VAL A 192 -2.32 -4.23 -6.89
C VAL A 192 -1.52 -4.63 -8.12
N THR A 193 -1.23 -3.69 -9.03
CA THR A 193 -0.45 -3.94 -10.24
C THR A 193 1.00 -4.32 -9.94
N ILE A 194 1.64 -3.69 -8.95
CA ILE A 194 2.99 -4.06 -8.50
C ILE A 194 3.01 -5.52 -8.02
N ARG A 195 1.97 -5.93 -7.29
CA ARG A 195 1.85 -7.31 -6.80
C ARG A 195 1.70 -8.31 -7.94
N GLU A 196 0.89 -8.00 -8.95
CA GLU A 196 0.79 -8.83 -10.16
C GLU A 196 2.14 -8.97 -10.85
N TRP A 197 2.94 -7.90 -10.93
CA TRP A 197 4.29 -7.98 -11.49
C TRP A 197 5.20 -8.91 -10.67
N ASN A 198 5.13 -8.83 -9.34
CA ASN A 198 5.91 -9.68 -8.44
C ASN A 198 5.54 -11.16 -8.59
N LEU A 199 4.24 -11.48 -8.66
CA LEU A 199 3.76 -12.83 -8.95
C LEU A 199 4.23 -13.31 -10.35
N ASN A 200 4.27 -12.39 -11.31
CA ASN A 200 4.79 -12.64 -12.64
C ASN A 200 6.33 -12.73 -12.69
N GLY A 201 7.03 -12.58 -11.56
CA GLY A 201 8.46 -12.83 -11.42
C GLY A 201 9.36 -11.61 -11.66
N LEU A 202 8.79 -10.40 -11.66
CA LEU A 202 9.56 -9.19 -11.44
C LEU A 202 10.01 -9.16 -9.97
N PRO A 203 11.27 -8.85 -9.63
CA PRO A 203 11.66 -8.71 -8.23
C PRO A 203 11.07 -7.43 -7.63
N ALA A 204 10.92 -7.44 -6.31
CA ALA A 204 10.34 -6.35 -5.54
C ALA A 204 11.38 -5.25 -5.18
N ASP A 205 12.50 -5.19 -5.88
CA ASP A 205 13.50 -4.12 -5.69
C ASP A 205 13.02 -2.81 -6.35
N GLY A 206 13.42 -1.68 -5.78
CA GLY A 206 12.97 -0.37 -6.26
C GLY A 206 13.32 -0.09 -7.72
N LEU A 207 14.44 -0.61 -8.23
CA LEU A 207 14.82 -0.44 -9.63
C LEU A 207 13.90 -1.23 -10.56
N SER A 208 13.60 -2.49 -10.24
CA SER A 208 12.67 -3.30 -11.03
C SER A 208 11.25 -2.75 -11.00
N ILE A 209 10.76 -2.28 -9.84
CA ILE A 209 9.44 -1.64 -9.75
C ILE A 209 9.40 -0.38 -10.62
N GLU A 210 10.42 0.49 -10.56
CA GLU A 210 10.53 1.65 -11.46
C GLU A 210 10.52 1.25 -12.93
N ASN A 211 11.29 0.21 -13.28
CA ASN A 211 11.34 -0.29 -14.64
C ASN A 211 9.98 -0.88 -15.09
N GLY A 212 9.23 -1.50 -14.18
CA GLY A 212 7.85 -1.93 -14.37
C GLY A 212 6.94 -0.74 -14.70
N ILE A 213 7.00 0.31 -13.89
CA ILE A 213 6.26 1.57 -14.11
C ILE A 213 6.60 2.18 -15.47
N TYR A 214 7.88 2.22 -15.84
CA TYR A 214 8.28 2.75 -17.14
C TYR A 214 7.77 1.88 -18.29
N THR A 215 7.69 0.56 -18.11
CA THR A 215 7.18 -0.35 -19.14
C THR A 215 5.67 -0.19 -19.33
N THR A 216 4.90 0.02 -18.26
CA THR A 216 3.44 0.14 -18.34
C THR A 216 2.94 1.54 -18.68
N ASN A 217 3.61 2.58 -18.17
CA ASN A 217 3.12 3.96 -18.25
C ASN A 217 3.78 4.77 -19.38
N ALA A 218 4.80 4.22 -20.07
CA ALA A 218 5.43 4.92 -21.18
C ALA A 218 4.49 5.08 -22.38
N LYS A 219 4.47 6.29 -22.95
CA LYS A 219 3.69 6.58 -24.16
C LYS A 219 4.28 5.92 -25.41
N ARG A 220 5.60 5.87 -25.50
CA ARG A 220 6.35 5.21 -26.57
C ARG A 220 6.59 3.76 -26.19
N TRP A 221 6.75 2.88 -27.18
CA TRP A 221 6.93 1.46 -26.92
C TRP A 221 8.24 1.20 -26.16
N PRO A 222 8.22 0.37 -25.11
CA PRO A 222 9.40 0.08 -24.31
C PRO A 222 10.37 -0.85 -25.05
N LEU A 223 11.64 -0.45 -25.09
CA LEU A 223 12.77 -1.28 -25.49
C LEU A 223 13.61 -1.59 -24.24
N LEU A 224 13.60 -2.85 -23.83
CA LEU A 224 14.23 -3.32 -22.61
C LEU A 224 15.64 -3.88 -22.91
N ILE A 225 16.65 -3.27 -22.29
CA ILE A 225 18.02 -3.76 -22.30
C ILE A 225 18.14 -4.79 -21.16
N ASP A 226 18.07 -6.07 -21.51
CA ASP A 226 17.93 -7.19 -20.58
C ASP A 226 18.92 -8.32 -20.91
N PRO A 227 20.22 -8.14 -20.59
CA PRO A 227 21.23 -9.17 -20.85
C PRO A 227 20.97 -10.47 -20.08
N GLN A 228 20.36 -10.40 -18.90
CA GLN A 228 20.04 -11.57 -18.06
C GLN A 228 18.68 -12.22 -18.37
N SER A 229 17.93 -11.71 -19.35
CA SER A 229 16.59 -12.22 -19.73
C SER A 229 15.59 -12.28 -18.57
N GLN A 230 15.66 -11.34 -17.62
CA GLN A 230 14.72 -11.23 -16.51
C GLN A 230 13.39 -10.60 -16.95
N ALA A 231 13.45 -9.45 -17.61
CA ALA A 231 12.28 -8.77 -18.15
C ALA A 231 11.57 -9.63 -19.20
N ASN A 232 12.35 -10.32 -20.04
CA ASN A 232 11.81 -11.26 -21.01
C ASN A 232 10.98 -12.38 -20.35
N ARG A 233 11.45 -12.93 -19.22
CA ARG A 233 10.69 -13.95 -18.44
C ARG A 233 9.44 -13.37 -17.79
N TRP A 234 9.52 -12.13 -17.29
CA TRP A 234 8.38 -11.43 -16.69
C TRP A 234 7.26 -11.20 -17.71
N ILE A 235 7.58 -10.63 -18.88
CA ILE A 235 6.60 -10.35 -19.94
C ILE A 235 5.99 -11.63 -20.50
N LYS A 236 6.78 -12.71 -20.62
CA LYS A 236 6.28 -14.01 -21.11
C LYS A 236 5.15 -14.63 -20.31
N LYS A 237 4.94 -14.20 -19.06
CA LYS A 237 3.82 -14.67 -18.24
C LYS A 237 2.51 -13.92 -18.53
N GLU A 238 2.53 -12.89 -19.37
CA GLU A 238 1.33 -12.20 -19.83
C GLU A 238 0.46 -13.12 -20.71
N GLU A 239 -0.84 -13.19 -20.40
CA GLU A 239 -1.77 -14.04 -21.14
C GLU A 239 -1.98 -13.54 -22.57
N GLY A 240 -2.03 -14.47 -23.54
CA GLY A 240 -2.28 -14.12 -24.94
C GLY A 240 -1.09 -13.53 -25.72
N LEU A 241 0.10 -13.43 -25.08
CA LEU A 241 1.31 -12.89 -25.69
C LEU A 241 1.76 -13.65 -26.95
N LYS A 242 2.07 -12.92 -28.01
CA LYS A 242 2.74 -13.43 -29.22
C LYS A 242 4.22 -13.09 -29.20
N ILE A 243 5.06 -14.13 -29.17
CA ILE A 243 6.51 -13.99 -29.17
C ILE A 243 7.01 -14.07 -30.62
N VAL A 244 7.76 -13.05 -31.05
CA VAL A 244 8.33 -12.98 -32.40
C VAL A 244 9.81 -12.58 -32.35
N LYS A 245 10.58 -12.98 -33.35
CA LYS A 245 11.98 -12.57 -33.56
C LYS A 245 12.10 -11.92 -34.94
N GLN A 246 12.89 -10.85 -35.04
CA GLN A 246 13.12 -10.17 -36.33
C GLN A 246 13.77 -11.09 -37.38
N SER A 247 14.49 -12.12 -36.94
CA SER A 247 15.09 -13.12 -37.83
C SER A 247 14.09 -14.09 -38.48
N GLN A 248 12.83 -14.12 -38.03
CA GLN A 248 11.83 -15.05 -38.57
C GLN A 248 11.15 -14.47 -39.81
N PRO A 249 11.05 -15.21 -40.93
CA PRO A 249 10.53 -14.67 -42.19
C PRO A 249 9.05 -14.27 -42.16
N LYS A 250 8.25 -14.78 -41.20
CA LYS A 250 6.81 -14.49 -41.06
C LYS A 250 6.49 -13.56 -39.90
N TYR A 251 7.48 -12.89 -39.32
CA TYR A 251 7.26 -12.07 -38.12
C TYR A 251 6.29 -10.90 -38.39
N LEU A 252 6.40 -10.25 -39.56
CA LEU A 252 5.48 -9.16 -39.96
C LEU A 252 4.03 -9.66 -40.02
N GLN A 253 3.75 -10.80 -40.63
CA GLN A 253 2.39 -11.36 -40.72
C GLN A 253 1.79 -11.66 -39.34
N THR A 254 2.59 -12.20 -38.43
CA THR A 254 2.16 -12.43 -37.03
C THR A 254 1.81 -11.10 -36.35
N LEU A 255 2.59 -10.06 -36.65
CA LEU A 255 2.41 -8.72 -36.10
C LEU A 255 1.17 -8.02 -36.68
N GLU A 256 0.90 -8.16 -37.98
CA GLU A 256 -0.34 -7.68 -38.62
C GLU A 256 -1.59 -8.31 -37.97
N ASN A 257 -1.53 -9.63 -37.72
CA ASN A 257 -2.63 -10.35 -37.07
C ASN A 257 -2.80 -9.91 -35.60
N ALA A 258 -1.70 -9.68 -34.89
CA ALA A 258 -1.74 -9.21 -33.51
C ALA A 258 -2.33 -7.78 -33.40
N ILE A 259 -1.97 -6.87 -34.31
CA ILE A 259 -2.54 -5.52 -34.37
C ILE A 259 -4.04 -5.56 -34.61
N ARG A 260 -4.50 -6.44 -35.51
CA ARG A 260 -5.92 -6.61 -35.83
C ARG A 260 -6.71 -7.15 -34.63
N LEU A 261 -6.12 -8.09 -33.89
CA LEU A 261 -6.76 -8.74 -32.74
C LEU A 261 -6.60 -7.95 -31.43
N GLY A 262 -5.68 -6.98 -31.37
CA GLY A 262 -5.32 -6.30 -30.12
C GLY A 262 -4.47 -7.17 -29.18
N ALA A 263 -3.78 -8.18 -29.69
CA ALA A 263 -2.97 -9.07 -28.84
C ALA A 263 -1.60 -8.43 -28.49
N PRO A 264 -1.08 -8.64 -27.27
CA PRO A 264 0.26 -8.16 -26.90
C PRO A 264 1.35 -8.93 -27.66
N VAL A 265 2.42 -8.23 -28.07
CA VAL A 265 3.53 -8.78 -28.84
C VAL A 265 4.87 -8.49 -28.17
N LEU A 266 5.70 -9.52 -28.05
CA LEU A 266 7.08 -9.42 -27.59
C LEU A 266 8.05 -9.68 -28.74
N ILE A 267 8.87 -8.69 -29.10
CA ILE A 267 10.00 -8.86 -30.02
C ILE A 267 11.23 -9.25 -29.19
N GLU A 268 11.73 -10.47 -29.39
CA GLU A 268 12.92 -10.96 -28.70
C GLU A 268 14.21 -10.71 -29.48
N ASN A 269 15.28 -10.45 -28.73
CA ASN A 269 16.65 -10.32 -29.23
C ASN A 269 16.75 -9.29 -30.37
N ALA A 270 16.15 -8.11 -30.19
CA ALA A 270 16.37 -7.00 -31.10
C ALA A 270 17.86 -6.61 -31.07
N GLY A 271 18.44 -6.45 -32.26
CA GLY A 271 19.80 -5.93 -32.42
C GLY A 271 19.86 -4.42 -32.27
N GLU A 272 21.00 -3.83 -32.60
CA GLU A 272 21.18 -2.37 -32.62
C GLU A 272 20.38 -1.71 -33.74
N GLU A 273 20.20 -2.43 -34.85
CA GLU A 273 19.36 -2.03 -35.98
C GLU A 273 17.97 -2.65 -35.86
N LEU A 274 16.94 -1.81 -35.89
CA LEU A 274 15.54 -2.24 -35.96
C LEU A 274 15.09 -2.25 -37.43
N ASP A 275 14.26 -3.23 -37.80
CA ASP A 275 13.70 -3.29 -39.14
C ASP A 275 12.89 -2.01 -39.46
N PRO A 276 13.21 -1.28 -40.56
CA PRO A 276 12.47 -0.10 -40.99
C PRO A 276 10.96 -0.33 -41.17
N ALA A 277 10.53 -1.57 -41.45
CA ALA A 277 9.12 -1.92 -41.56
C ALA A 277 8.34 -1.66 -40.25
N LEU A 278 9.00 -1.62 -39.09
CA LEU A 278 8.38 -1.33 -37.80
C LEU A 278 8.12 0.16 -37.58
N GLU A 279 8.71 1.06 -38.38
CA GLU A 279 8.64 2.51 -38.17
C GLU A 279 7.21 3.06 -38.05
N PRO A 280 6.23 2.69 -38.90
CA PRO A 280 4.86 3.17 -38.77
C PRO A 280 4.22 2.82 -37.42
N ILE A 281 4.61 1.66 -36.87
CA ILE A 281 4.13 1.13 -35.58
C ILE A 281 4.78 1.87 -34.43
N LEU A 282 6.10 2.06 -34.52
CA LEU A 282 6.87 2.73 -33.48
C LEU A 282 6.42 4.19 -33.30
N LEU A 283 6.17 4.88 -34.42
CA LEU A 283 5.67 6.24 -34.43
C LEU A 283 4.15 6.35 -34.23
N LYS A 284 3.43 5.22 -34.11
CA LYS A 284 1.96 5.16 -33.99
C LYS A 284 1.26 6.00 -35.07
N GLN A 285 1.65 5.82 -36.35
CA GLN A 285 1.10 6.54 -37.51
C GLN A 285 -0.32 6.06 -37.88
N ILE A 286 -1.24 6.19 -36.94
CA ILE A 286 -2.62 5.72 -37.06
C ILE A 286 -3.48 6.84 -37.67
N PHE A 287 -4.31 6.50 -38.65
CA PHE A 287 -5.27 7.43 -39.25
C PHE A 287 -6.67 6.83 -39.28
N LYS A 288 -7.69 7.68 -39.33
CA LYS A 288 -9.09 7.24 -39.32
C LYS A 288 -9.61 7.11 -40.75
N ARG A 289 -10.04 5.91 -41.14
CA ARG A 289 -10.63 5.65 -42.46
C ARG A 289 -11.92 4.87 -42.29
N GLY A 290 -13.02 5.37 -42.85
CA GLY A 290 -14.33 4.70 -42.76
C GLY A 290 -14.86 4.50 -41.33
N GLY A 291 -14.48 5.38 -40.38
CA GLY A 291 -14.90 5.28 -38.98
C GLY A 291 -14.02 4.39 -38.10
N GLN A 292 -13.15 3.58 -38.68
CA GLN A 292 -12.19 2.72 -37.96
C GLN A 292 -10.79 3.35 -37.95
N TRP A 293 -10.03 3.07 -36.88
CA TRP A 293 -8.61 3.39 -36.82
C TRP A 293 -7.85 2.37 -37.66
N VAL A 294 -6.97 2.83 -38.54
CA VAL A 294 -6.15 1.99 -39.40
C VAL A 294 -4.68 2.41 -39.31
N LEU A 295 -3.79 1.44 -39.42
CA LEU A 295 -2.34 1.61 -39.47
C LEU A 295 -1.84 1.09 -40.81
N LYS A 296 -1.00 1.86 -41.49
CA LYS A 296 -0.36 1.43 -42.75
C LYS A 296 0.97 0.76 -42.44
N LEU A 297 1.11 -0.51 -42.81
CA LEU A 297 2.34 -1.28 -42.66
C LEU A 297 2.80 -1.73 -44.05
N GLY A 298 3.89 -1.16 -44.56
CA GLY A 298 4.27 -1.31 -45.97
C GLY A 298 3.15 -0.84 -46.90
N ASP A 299 2.63 -1.74 -47.73
CA ASP A 299 1.50 -1.46 -48.64
C ASP A 299 0.13 -1.85 -48.07
N ASN A 300 0.10 -2.54 -46.92
CA ASN A 300 -1.13 -3.05 -46.32
C ASN A 300 -1.74 -2.04 -45.33
N GLU A 301 -3.05 -1.84 -45.42
CA GLU A 301 -3.83 -1.09 -44.42
C GLU A 301 -4.48 -2.08 -43.45
N ILE A 302 -4.14 -1.95 -42.17
CA ILE A 302 -4.54 -2.90 -41.12
C ILE A 302 -5.44 -2.17 -40.12
N PRO A 303 -6.63 -2.70 -39.80
CA PRO A 303 -7.44 -2.19 -38.70
C PRO A 303 -6.65 -2.22 -37.39
N TYR A 304 -6.57 -1.08 -36.71
CA TYR A 304 -5.82 -0.90 -35.48
C TYR A 304 -6.74 -1.08 -34.26
N SER A 305 -6.41 -2.01 -33.38
CA SER A 305 -7.03 -2.14 -32.06
C SER A 305 -6.27 -1.30 -31.02
N ASN A 306 -7.02 -0.59 -30.16
CA ASN A 306 -6.43 0.21 -29.08
C ASN A 306 -5.82 -0.64 -27.96
N GLU A 307 -6.17 -1.93 -27.88
CA GLU A 307 -5.67 -2.87 -26.88
C GLU A 307 -4.29 -3.46 -27.25
N PHE A 308 -3.82 -3.21 -28.47
CA PHE A 308 -2.51 -3.69 -28.93
C PHE A 308 -1.37 -3.12 -28.08
N ASN A 309 -0.49 -4.00 -27.59
CA ASN A 309 0.72 -3.65 -26.85
C ASN A 309 1.97 -4.26 -27.49
N LEU A 310 3.06 -3.50 -27.58
CA LEU A 310 4.32 -3.94 -28.16
C LEU A 310 5.48 -3.70 -27.19
N THR A 311 6.20 -4.78 -26.87
CA THR A 311 7.42 -4.71 -26.06
C THR A 311 8.60 -5.30 -26.82
N ILE A 312 9.75 -4.66 -26.73
CA ILE A 312 10.98 -5.07 -27.41
C ILE A 312 12.03 -5.41 -26.35
N THR A 313 12.74 -6.52 -26.53
CA THR A 313 13.84 -6.92 -25.61
C THR A 313 15.13 -7.14 -26.38
N THR A 314 16.25 -6.72 -25.81
CA THR A 314 17.60 -7.02 -26.32
C THR A 314 18.45 -7.70 -25.26
N LYS A 315 19.34 -8.60 -25.69
CA LYS A 315 20.32 -9.27 -24.82
C LYS A 315 21.67 -8.57 -24.79
N LEU A 316 21.86 -7.57 -25.64
CA LEU A 316 23.11 -6.81 -25.66
C LEU A 316 23.20 -6.00 -24.36
N PRO A 317 24.31 -6.09 -23.59
CA PRO A 317 24.42 -5.39 -22.32
C PRO A 317 24.55 -3.87 -22.51
N ASN A 318 25.31 -3.44 -23.53
CA ASN A 318 25.53 -2.03 -23.85
C ASN A 318 25.37 -1.81 -25.37
N PRO A 319 24.14 -1.84 -25.90
CA PRO A 319 23.88 -1.59 -27.32
C PRO A 319 24.05 -0.10 -27.65
N HIS A 320 24.63 0.21 -28.81
CA HIS A 320 24.76 1.58 -29.30
C HIS A 320 23.63 1.91 -30.28
N TYR A 321 22.55 2.52 -29.77
CA TYR A 321 21.42 2.93 -30.61
C TYR A 321 21.64 4.29 -31.28
N LEU A 322 21.25 4.39 -32.55
CA LEU A 322 21.21 5.66 -33.26
C LEU A 322 20.16 6.60 -32.63
N PRO A 323 20.36 7.94 -32.65
CA PRO A 323 19.40 8.91 -32.11
C PRO A 323 17.98 8.75 -32.65
N GLU A 324 17.86 8.28 -33.90
CA GLU A 324 16.57 7.97 -34.53
C GLU A 324 15.77 6.92 -33.76
N VAL A 325 16.43 5.86 -33.27
CA VAL A 325 15.80 4.82 -32.45
C VAL A 325 15.41 5.40 -31.09
N CYS A 326 16.29 6.16 -30.44
CA CYS A 326 16.04 6.78 -29.12
C CYS A 326 14.85 7.76 -29.10
N ILE A 327 14.50 8.35 -30.24
CA ILE A 327 13.31 9.22 -30.37
C ILE A 327 12.04 8.36 -30.52
N LYS A 328 12.13 7.22 -31.20
CA LYS A 328 10.99 6.35 -31.52
C LYS A 328 10.55 5.47 -30.35
N VAL A 329 11.48 4.94 -29.56
CA VAL A 329 11.20 4.02 -28.43
C VAL A 329 11.60 4.61 -27.08
N THR A 330 11.01 4.10 -26.00
CA THR A 330 11.48 4.37 -24.64
C THR A 330 12.48 3.28 -24.25
N ILE A 331 13.75 3.64 -24.16
CA ILE A 331 14.80 2.70 -23.75
C ILE A 331 14.78 2.57 -22.23
N ILE A 332 14.72 1.34 -21.73
CA ILE A 332 14.70 1.02 -20.31
C ILE A 332 15.84 0.05 -20.02
N ASN A 333 16.70 0.41 -19.08
CA ASN A 333 17.79 -0.42 -18.63
C ASN A 333 17.30 -1.41 -17.56
N PHE A 334 17.22 -2.68 -17.93
CA PHE A 334 16.88 -3.82 -17.08
C PHE A 334 18.11 -4.62 -16.66
N THR A 335 19.32 -4.06 -16.80
CA THR A 335 20.54 -4.70 -16.32
C THR A 335 20.48 -4.86 -14.80
N VAL A 336 20.67 -6.09 -14.34
CA VAL A 336 20.67 -6.42 -12.91
C VAL A 336 21.83 -5.71 -12.21
N THR A 337 21.54 -5.03 -11.09
CA THR A 337 22.54 -4.37 -10.25
C THR A 337 23.02 -5.29 -9.11
N PRO A 338 24.21 -5.02 -8.52
CA PRO A 338 24.68 -5.76 -7.34
C PRO A 338 23.68 -5.78 -6.19
N GLU A 339 23.06 -4.64 -5.90
CA GLU A 339 22.04 -4.49 -4.86
C GLU A 339 20.75 -5.26 -5.22
N GLY A 340 20.27 -5.17 -6.46
CA GLY A 340 19.06 -5.89 -6.89
C GLY A 340 19.24 -7.41 -6.89
N LEU A 341 20.43 -7.89 -7.28
CA LEU A 341 20.74 -9.33 -7.18
C LEU A 341 20.89 -9.79 -5.74
N GLU A 342 21.49 -8.97 -4.87
CA GLU A 342 21.61 -9.26 -3.45
C GLU A 342 20.23 -9.43 -2.81
N ASP A 343 19.28 -8.53 -3.06
CA ASP A 343 17.92 -8.66 -2.54
C ASP A 343 17.20 -9.88 -3.11
N GLN A 344 17.43 -10.23 -4.38
CA GLN A 344 16.88 -11.44 -4.98
C GLN A 344 17.48 -12.72 -4.35
N LEU A 345 18.79 -12.77 -4.16
CA LEU A 345 19.45 -13.91 -3.51
C LEU A 345 19.07 -14.01 -2.04
N LEU A 346 18.82 -12.90 -1.36
CA LEU A 346 18.34 -12.90 0.02
C LEU A 346 16.98 -13.58 0.15
N VAL A 347 16.06 -13.33 -0.80
CA VAL A 347 14.78 -14.05 -0.87
C VAL A 347 15.02 -15.56 -1.02
N ASP A 348 15.93 -15.95 -1.92
CA ASP A 348 16.25 -17.36 -2.14
C ASP A 348 16.88 -18.02 -0.89
N VAL A 349 17.85 -17.37 -0.21
CA VAL A 349 18.46 -17.87 1.03
C VAL A 349 17.41 -18.08 2.12
N VAL A 350 16.59 -17.06 2.39
CA VAL A 350 15.55 -17.13 3.42
C VAL A 350 14.55 -18.23 3.10
N ARG A 351 14.18 -18.40 1.83
CA ARG A 351 13.25 -19.47 1.41
C ARG A 351 13.77 -20.87 1.71
N TYR A 352 15.08 -21.10 1.62
CA TYR A 352 15.69 -22.41 1.91
C TYR A 352 16.00 -22.62 3.40
N GLU A 353 16.49 -21.60 4.10
CA GLU A 353 16.87 -21.70 5.52
C GLU A 353 15.67 -21.59 6.46
N ARG A 354 14.75 -20.65 6.19
CA ARG A 354 13.59 -20.33 7.01
C ARG A 354 12.33 -20.19 6.15
N PRO A 355 11.83 -21.29 5.55
CA PRO A 355 10.60 -21.27 4.76
C PRO A 355 9.39 -20.81 5.59
N ASP A 356 9.41 -21.02 6.90
CA ASP A 356 8.39 -20.56 7.84
C ASP A 356 8.24 -19.03 7.85
N LEU A 357 9.37 -18.29 7.79
CA LEU A 357 9.33 -16.83 7.75
C LEU A 357 8.79 -16.29 6.42
N GLU A 358 9.12 -16.95 5.30
CA GLU A 358 8.64 -16.51 3.98
C GLU A 358 7.14 -16.84 3.80
N GLU A 359 6.68 -18.01 4.26
CA GLU A 359 5.24 -18.32 4.28
C GLU A 359 4.46 -17.36 5.18
N GLN A 360 4.99 -17.02 6.36
CA GLN A 360 4.38 -16.03 7.24
C GLN A 360 4.30 -14.66 6.57
N LYS A 361 5.38 -14.21 5.92
CA LYS A 361 5.41 -12.96 5.18
C LYS A 361 4.38 -12.93 4.06
N ASP A 362 4.32 -13.96 3.22
CA ASP A 362 3.34 -14.04 2.12
C ASP A 362 1.91 -14.00 2.65
N GLN A 363 1.62 -14.74 3.74
CA GLN A 363 0.32 -14.71 4.39
C GLN A 363 -0.01 -13.35 5.01
N LEU A 364 0.97 -12.67 5.62
CA LEU A 364 0.77 -11.34 6.20
C LEU A 364 0.51 -10.30 5.11
N ILE A 365 1.23 -10.37 3.99
CA ILE A 365 1.00 -9.49 2.85
C ILE A 365 -0.40 -9.71 2.28
N THR A 366 -0.85 -10.97 2.13
CA THR A 366 -2.21 -11.26 1.66
C THR A 366 -3.26 -10.75 2.63
N LYS A 367 -3.09 -11.00 3.93
CA LYS A 367 -4.02 -10.56 4.98
C LYS A 367 -4.05 -9.04 5.10
N SER A 368 -2.90 -8.37 5.05
CA SER A 368 -2.79 -6.90 5.11
C SER A 368 -3.51 -6.24 3.94
N ALA A 369 -3.36 -6.78 2.72
CA ALA A 369 -4.07 -6.29 1.54
C ALA A 369 -5.59 -6.50 1.67
N GLU A 370 -6.02 -7.66 2.16
CA GLU A 370 -7.44 -7.96 2.41
C GLU A 370 -8.03 -7.04 3.49
N LEU A 371 -7.31 -6.80 4.59
CA LEU A 371 -7.71 -5.88 5.65
C LEU A 371 -7.83 -4.44 5.14
N LYS A 372 -6.88 -3.96 4.32
CA LYS A 372 -6.97 -2.63 3.69
C LYS A 372 -8.18 -2.52 2.77
N ARG A 373 -8.47 -3.58 2.01
CA ARG A 373 -9.65 -3.63 1.14
C ARG A 373 -10.94 -3.62 1.93
N GLN A 374 -11.06 -4.46 2.97
CA GLN A 374 -12.23 -4.50 3.85
C GLN A 374 -12.48 -3.16 4.52
N LEU A 375 -11.42 -2.50 4.98
CA LEU A 375 -11.50 -1.16 5.58
C LEU A 375 -12.07 -0.15 4.58
N LYS A 376 -11.58 -0.14 3.32
CA LYS A 376 -12.12 0.74 2.28
C LYS A 376 -13.58 0.40 1.90
N GLU A 377 -13.93 -0.88 1.84
CA GLU A 377 -15.32 -1.30 1.57
C GLU A 377 -16.27 -0.87 2.70
N ILE A 378 -15.83 -0.93 3.96
CA ILE A 378 -16.58 -0.42 5.11
C ILE A 378 -16.74 1.10 5.02
N GLU A 379 -15.68 1.83 4.68
CA GLU A 379 -15.72 3.30 4.48
C GLU A 379 -16.70 3.69 3.37
N ASP A 380 -16.59 3.05 2.20
CA ASP A 380 -17.50 3.28 1.08
C ASP A 380 -18.95 2.95 1.45
N LYS A 381 -19.16 1.91 2.27
CA LYS A 381 -20.49 1.55 2.77
C LYS A 381 -21.04 2.60 3.73
N ILE A 382 -20.23 3.10 4.68
CA ILE A 382 -20.61 4.17 5.60
C ILE A 382 -20.98 5.44 4.81
N LEU A 383 -20.14 5.82 3.84
CA LEU A 383 -20.38 6.98 2.98
C LEU A 383 -21.69 6.87 2.20
N ARG A 384 -21.96 5.70 1.60
CA ARG A 384 -23.23 5.46 0.90
C ARG A 384 -24.42 5.59 1.84
N LEU A 385 -24.37 4.91 2.98
CA LEU A 385 -25.44 4.92 3.98
C LEU A 385 -25.74 6.34 4.51
N VAL A 386 -24.70 7.15 4.76
CA VAL A 386 -24.88 8.55 5.17
C VAL A 386 -25.40 9.42 4.02
N SER A 387 -24.99 9.16 2.78
CA SER A 387 -25.46 9.91 1.60
C SER A 387 -26.89 9.59 1.19
N GLU A 388 -27.36 8.36 1.46
CA GLU A 388 -28.71 7.88 1.15
C GLU A 388 -29.70 8.16 2.27
N ALA A 389 -29.22 8.54 3.47
CA ALA A 389 -30.08 8.85 4.60
C ALA A 389 -30.91 10.12 4.36
N ASP A 390 -32.22 10.03 4.62
CA ASP A 390 -33.16 11.16 4.57
C ASP A 390 -32.89 12.18 5.71
N GLU A 391 -33.55 13.35 5.68
CA GLU A 391 -33.40 14.42 6.69
C GLU A 391 -33.63 13.95 8.16
N ASP A 392 -34.23 12.78 8.39
CA ASP A 392 -34.54 12.22 9.71
C ASP A 392 -33.74 10.95 10.05
N ILE A 393 -32.41 11.11 10.09
CA ILE A 393 -31.41 10.04 10.34
C ILE A 393 -31.59 9.38 11.73
N LEU A 394 -32.21 10.08 12.69
CA LEU A 394 -32.37 9.60 14.07
C LEU A 394 -33.45 8.52 14.23
N ASN A 395 -34.33 8.37 13.25
CA ASN A 395 -35.39 7.38 13.27
C ASN A 395 -35.00 6.06 12.57
N ASP A 396 -33.90 6.05 11.82
CA ASP A 396 -33.38 4.85 11.17
C ASP A 396 -32.48 4.03 12.13
N GLU A 397 -33.11 3.07 12.80
CA GLU A 397 -32.44 2.17 13.74
C GLU A 397 -31.51 1.15 13.04
N GLU A 398 -31.78 0.80 11.79
CA GLU A 398 -30.93 -0.11 11.01
C GLU A 398 -29.62 0.58 10.64
N LEU A 399 -29.70 1.85 10.24
CA LEU A 399 -28.53 2.68 9.97
C LEU A 399 -27.62 2.79 11.20
N ILE A 400 -28.17 3.13 12.37
CA ILE A 400 -27.39 3.31 13.60
C ILE A 400 -26.70 2.01 14.03
N ASN A 401 -27.42 0.89 13.98
CA ASN A 401 -26.86 -0.41 14.36
C ASN A 401 -25.78 -0.89 13.36
N THR A 402 -25.97 -0.64 12.06
CA THR A 402 -24.96 -0.97 11.04
C THR A 402 -23.71 -0.10 11.14
N LEU A 403 -23.84 1.18 11.53
CA LEU A 403 -22.72 2.07 11.81
C LEU A 403 -21.93 1.63 13.04
N GLU A 404 -22.62 1.24 14.13
CA GLU A 404 -21.99 0.75 15.36
C GLU A 404 -21.18 -0.52 15.10
N GLN A 405 -21.77 -1.49 14.38
CA GLN A 405 -21.06 -2.72 13.96
C GLN A 405 -19.87 -2.42 13.04
N SER A 406 -20.06 -1.51 12.08
CA SER A 406 -18.99 -1.13 11.14
C SER A 406 -17.81 -0.47 11.87
N LYS A 407 -18.07 0.37 12.87
CA LYS A 407 -17.04 0.98 13.70
C LYS A 407 -16.25 -0.04 14.51
N GLU A 408 -16.92 -0.97 15.19
CA GLU A 408 -16.25 -2.04 15.94
C GLU A 408 -15.33 -2.85 15.01
N THR A 409 -15.81 -3.18 13.81
CA THR A 409 -14.97 -3.87 12.81
C THR A 409 -13.80 -3.02 12.33
N SER A 410 -13.97 -1.72 12.07
CA SER A 410 -12.88 -0.82 11.65
C SER A 410 -11.80 -0.65 12.71
N VAL A 411 -12.17 -0.54 14.00
CA VAL A 411 -11.21 -0.46 15.11
C VAL A 411 -10.42 -1.76 15.21
N MET A 412 -11.10 -2.92 15.17
CA MET A 412 -10.45 -4.23 15.20
C MET A 412 -9.52 -4.46 13.99
N ILE A 413 -9.93 -4.02 12.79
CA ILE A 413 -9.09 -4.10 11.58
C ILE A 413 -7.85 -3.21 11.72
N ASN A 414 -7.97 -1.99 12.26
CA ASN A 414 -6.84 -1.10 12.48
C ASN A 414 -5.85 -1.67 13.51
N GLU A 415 -6.32 -2.29 14.59
CA GLU A 415 -5.45 -2.95 15.57
C GLU A 415 -4.69 -4.12 14.91
N ARG A 416 -5.39 -4.99 14.18
CA ARG A 416 -4.76 -6.08 13.42
C ARG A 416 -3.78 -5.58 12.36
N MET A 417 -4.05 -4.42 11.75
CA MET A 417 -3.16 -3.82 10.76
C MET A 417 -1.85 -3.35 11.41
N LYS A 418 -1.92 -2.75 12.61
CA LYS A 418 -0.73 -2.37 13.39
C LYS A 418 0.10 -3.59 13.80
N GLU A 419 -0.55 -4.64 14.29
CA GLU A 419 0.12 -5.90 14.63
C GLU A 419 0.81 -6.52 13.40
N ALA A 420 0.15 -6.50 12.24
CA ALA A 420 0.73 -6.99 10.99
C ALA A 420 1.95 -6.15 10.54
N GLU A 421 1.93 -4.83 10.75
CA GLU A 421 3.06 -3.94 10.44
C GLU A 421 4.26 -4.20 11.36
N GLU A 422 4.03 -4.40 12.67
CA GLU A 422 5.08 -4.76 13.62
C GLU A 422 5.69 -6.11 13.29
N MET A 423 4.86 -7.12 13.04
CA MET A 423 5.31 -8.45 12.63
C MET A 423 6.09 -8.41 11.31
N THR A 424 5.69 -7.58 10.35
CA THR A 424 6.44 -7.38 9.10
C THR A 424 7.83 -6.80 9.35
N LYS A 425 7.96 -5.86 10.30
CA LYS A 425 9.26 -5.30 10.69
C LYS A 425 10.15 -6.35 11.34
N GLU A 426 9.61 -7.17 12.24
CA GLU A 426 10.34 -8.26 12.88
C GLU A 426 10.82 -9.31 11.86
N ILE A 427 9.94 -9.70 10.92
CA ILE A 427 10.32 -10.62 9.83
C ILE A 427 11.43 -10.01 8.97
N ASN A 428 11.33 -8.73 8.60
CA ASN A 428 12.40 -8.08 7.83
C ASN A 428 13.71 -8.03 8.62
N ALA A 429 13.69 -7.72 9.92
CA ALA A 429 14.89 -7.75 10.76
C ALA A 429 15.54 -9.15 10.80
N ASN A 430 14.72 -10.21 10.87
CA ASN A 430 15.23 -11.59 10.81
C ASN A 430 15.79 -11.96 9.43
N ARG A 431 15.25 -11.41 8.34
CA ARG A 431 15.78 -11.62 6.98
C ARG A 431 17.14 -10.97 6.81
N GLU A 432 17.34 -9.77 7.36
CA GLU A 432 18.61 -9.04 7.30
C GLU A 432 19.79 -9.83 7.88
N LEU A 433 19.54 -10.73 8.84
CA LEU A 433 20.59 -11.60 9.40
C LEU A 433 21.25 -12.53 8.36
N TYR A 434 20.56 -12.83 7.26
CA TYR A 434 21.08 -13.68 6.17
C TYR A 434 21.71 -12.88 5.02
N ARG A 435 21.75 -11.55 5.12
CA ARG A 435 22.22 -10.66 4.05
C ARG A 435 23.66 -10.95 3.64
N ASP A 436 24.54 -11.32 4.57
CA ASP A 436 25.95 -11.58 4.28
C ASP A 436 26.16 -12.69 3.23
N VAL A 437 25.34 -13.75 3.28
CA VAL A 437 25.38 -14.84 2.29
C VAL A 437 24.93 -14.34 0.91
N ALA A 438 23.90 -13.48 0.88
CA ALA A 438 23.40 -12.90 -0.36
C ALA A 438 24.40 -11.88 -0.97
N VAL A 439 25.05 -11.07 -0.12
CA VAL A 439 26.14 -10.17 -0.51
C VAL A 439 27.26 -10.95 -1.17
N ARG A 440 27.70 -12.05 -0.52
CA ARG A 440 28.74 -12.93 -1.07
C ARG A 440 28.34 -13.50 -2.43
N GLY A 441 27.12 -14.03 -2.55
CA GLY A 441 26.60 -14.55 -3.81
C GLY A 441 26.54 -13.51 -4.93
N SER A 442 26.10 -12.29 -4.61
CA SER A 442 26.06 -11.18 -5.57
C SER A 442 27.47 -10.85 -6.09
N VAL A 443 28.44 -10.67 -5.19
CA VAL A 443 29.85 -10.42 -5.56
C VAL A 443 30.37 -11.51 -6.50
N LEU A 444 30.19 -12.78 -6.14
CA LEU A 444 30.66 -13.89 -6.98
C LEU A 444 30.04 -13.85 -8.38
N TYR A 445 28.73 -13.62 -8.50
CA TYR A 445 28.07 -13.52 -9.80
C TYR A 445 28.66 -12.40 -10.67
N PHE A 446 28.87 -11.20 -10.11
CA PHE A 446 29.43 -10.09 -10.89
C PHE A 446 30.87 -10.33 -11.30
N VAL A 447 31.67 -11.03 -10.48
CA VAL A 447 33.01 -11.48 -10.91
C VAL A 447 32.89 -12.43 -12.09
N ILE A 448 32.01 -13.43 -12.02
CA ILE A 448 31.81 -14.41 -13.10
C ILE A 448 31.34 -13.71 -14.39
N ALA A 449 30.41 -12.78 -14.29
CA ALA A 449 29.94 -11.99 -15.41
C ALA A 449 31.04 -11.12 -16.03
N SER A 450 31.99 -10.62 -15.21
CA SER A 450 33.11 -9.81 -15.69
C SER A 450 34.15 -10.62 -16.47
N ILE A 451 34.29 -11.92 -16.18
CA ILE A 451 35.25 -12.81 -16.87
C ILE A 451 34.86 -13.03 -18.33
N ALA A 452 33.58 -12.91 -18.67
CA ALA A 452 33.11 -12.95 -20.05
C ALA A 452 33.71 -11.82 -20.93
N LEU A 453 34.29 -10.77 -20.32
CA LEU A 453 35.04 -9.73 -21.03
C LEU A 453 36.44 -10.19 -21.46
N MET A 454 37.01 -11.21 -20.80
CA MET A 454 38.31 -11.76 -21.16
C MET A 454 38.20 -12.70 -22.36
N ASP A 455 37.28 -13.66 -22.28
CA ASP A 455 37.00 -14.60 -23.36
C ASP A 455 35.48 -14.79 -23.53
N PRO A 456 34.95 -14.67 -24.77
CA PRO A 456 33.53 -14.92 -25.04
C PRO A 456 33.03 -16.31 -24.63
N MET A 457 33.92 -17.30 -24.47
CA MET A 457 33.57 -18.64 -23.99
C MET A 457 33.09 -18.65 -22.53
N TYR A 458 33.47 -17.67 -21.72
CA TYR A 458 33.18 -17.62 -20.29
C TYR A 458 31.82 -17.01 -19.95
N GLN A 459 30.81 -17.27 -20.78
CA GLN A 459 29.46 -16.75 -20.59
C GLN A 459 28.59 -17.69 -19.76
N TYR A 460 28.23 -17.22 -18.56
CA TYR A 460 27.31 -17.92 -17.68
C TYR A 460 26.01 -17.12 -17.53
N SER A 461 24.88 -17.82 -17.61
CA SER A 461 23.57 -17.18 -17.41
C SER A 461 23.25 -17.00 -15.93
N LEU A 462 22.51 -15.95 -15.58
CA LEU A 462 22.00 -15.76 -14.22
C LEU A 462 21.13 -16.95 -13.76
N ALA A 463 20.36 -17.55 -14.66
CA ALA A 463 19.54 -18.71 -14.35
C ALA A 463 20.37 -19.92 -13.91
N PHE A 464 21.51 -20.17 -14.58
CA PHE A 464 22.45 -21.21 -14.19
C PHE A 464 23.06 -20.90 -12.81
N PHE A 465 23.46 -19.64 -12.59
CA PHE A 465 23.99 -19.20 -11.30
C PHE A 465 22.99 -19.42 -10.15
N SER A 466 21.75 -18.94 -10.30
CA SER A 466 20.71 -19.10 -9.28
C SER A 466 20.37 -20.57 -9.00
N GLN A 467 20.33 -21.42 -10.03
CA GLN A 467 20.10 -22.86 -9.85
C GLN A 467 21.23 -23.53 -9.05
N LEU A 468 22.49 -23.20 -9.36
CA LEU A 468 23.64 -23.73 -8.64
C LEU A 468 23.65 -23.24 -7.19
N PHE A 469 23.36 -21.95 -6.98
CA PHE A 469 23.24 -21.34 -5.66
C PHE A 469 22.18 -22.05 -4.80
N ASN A 470 20.96 -22.20 -5.34
CA ASN A 470 19.85 -22.87 -4.65
C ASN A 470 20.14 -24.35 -4.37
N ARG A 471 20.84 -25.04 -5.26
CA ARG A 471 21.30 -26.42 -5.03
C ARG A 471 22.29 -26.49 -3.86
N ARG A 472 23.21 -25.53 -3.73
CA ARG A 472 24.19 -25.52 -2.62
C ARG A 472 23.55 -25.18 -1.28
N LEU A 473 22.62 -24.24 -1.25
CA LEU A 473 21.81 -23.97 -0.05
C LEU A 473 21.14 -25.25 0.47
N ALA A 474 20.60 -26.08 -0.42
CA ALA A 474 19.94 -27.33 -0.05
C ALA A 474 20.89 -28.46 0.45
N VAL A 475 22.13 -28.53 -0.07
CA VAL A 475 23.07 -29.63 0.18
C VAL A 475 24.03 -29.35 1.35
N SER A 476 24.34 -28.08 1.60
CA SER A 476 25.29 -27.64 2.61
C SER A 476 24.97 -28.16 4.03
N THR A 477 26.01 -28.30 4.86
CA THR A 477 25.90 -28.86 6.21
C THR A 477 25.17 -27.93 7.17
N LYS A 478 24.05 -28.40 7.72
CA LYS A 478 23.22 -27.63 8.65
C LYS A 478 23.90 -27.51 10.02
N SER A 479 23.81 -26.32 10.63
CA SER A 479 24.19 -26.06 12.02
C SER A 479 23.03 -25.33 12.72
N ASP A 480 22.86 -25.57 14.02
CA ASP A 480 21.83 -24.93 14.84
C ASP A 480 22.23 -23.51 15.28
N VAL A 481 23.52 -23.17 15.20
CA VAL A 481 24.06 -21.82 15.48
C VAL A 481 24.07 -21.01 14.20
N LEU A 482 23.37 -19.87 14.19
CA LEU A 482 23.21 -19.02 13.01
C LEU A 482 24.55 -18.54 12.45
N GLU A 483 25.43 -17.99 13.29
CA GLU A 483 26.73 -17.44 12.84
C GLU A 483 27.61 -18.52 12.20
N GLU A 484 27.71 -19.69 12.82
CA GLU A 484 28.46 -20.82 12.26
C GLU A 484 27.83 -21.31 10.95
N ARG A 485 26.49 -21.37 10.88
CA ARG A 485 25.76 -21.74 9.66
C ARG A 485 26.04 -20.77 8.51
N LEU A 486 26.03 -19.47 8.78
CA LEU A 486 26.33 -18.44 7.78
C LEU A 486 27.75 -18.57 7.25
N GLN A 487 28.73 -18.79 8.13
CA GLN A 487 30.12 -18.98 7.73
C GLN A 487 30.30 -20.23 6.87
N ILE A 488 29.73 -21.36 7.28
CA ILE A 488 29.74 -22.63 6.52
C ILE A 488 29.13 -22.41 5.12
N LEU A 489 28.01 -21.70 5.04
CA LEU A 489 27.36 -21.39 3.76
C LEU A 489 28.26 -20.55 2.86
N ILE A 490 28.88 -19.50 3.40
CA ILE A 490 29.77 -18.61 2.67
C ILE A 490 30.98 -19.40 2.11
N GLU A 491 31.59 -20.26 2.92
CA GLU A 491 32.73 -21.07 2.52
C GLU A 491 32.36 -22.11 1.45
N ASP A 492 31.30 -22.90 1.68
CA ASP A 492 30.83 -23.93 0.72
C ASP A 492 30.41 -23.32 -0.62
N ILE A 493 29.68 -22.20 -0.60
CA ILE A 493 29.30 -21.44 -1.80
C ILE A 493 30.57 -20.99 -2.53
N THR A 494 31.51 -20.35 -1.84
CA THR A 494 32.73 -19.83 -2.48
C THR A 494 33.54 -20.95 -3.15
N ILE A 495 33.76 -22.07 -2.47
CA ILE A 495 34.55 -23.20 -2.98
C ILE A 495 33.83 -23.89 -4.14
N GLN A 496 32.53 -24.14 -4.03
CA GLN A 496 31.80 -24.82 -5.10
C GLN A 496 31.70 -23.97 -6.36
N PHE A 497 31.42 -22.66 -6.22
CA PHE A 497 31.39 -21.77 -7.38
C PHE A 497 32.75 -21.69 -8.05
N TYR A 498 33.82 -21.58 -7.28
CA TYR A 498 35.18 -21.65 -7.79
C TYR A 498 35.43 -22.94 -8.58
N THR A 499 35.19 -24.09 -7.94
CA THR A 499 35.42 -25.41 -8.55
C THR A 499 34.63 -25.62 -9.83
N ASN A 500 33.34 -25.25 -9.84
CA ASN A 500 32.48 -25.45 -11.01
C ASN A 500 32.92 -24.58 -12.18
N ILE A 501 33.34 -23.35 -11.92
CA ILE A 501 33.72 -22.39 -12.96
C ILE A 501 35.14 -22.65 -13.45
N CYS A 502 36.05 -23.09 -12.59
CA CYS A 502 37.37 -23.57 -12.99
C CYS A 502 37.34 -24.79 -13.91
N ARG A 503 36.22 -25.54 -14.00
CA ARG A 503 36.05 -26.60 -15.02
C ARG A 503 35.90 -26.03 -16.45
N GLY A 504 35.34 -24.82 -16.58
CA GLY A 504 35.09 -24.17 -17.87
C GLY A 504 36.12 -23.11 -18.27
N ILE A 505 37.05 -22.75 -17.38
CA ILE A 505 38.07 -21.72 -17.60
C ILE A 505 39.43 -22.34 -17.97
N PHE A 506 40.15 -21.72 -18.90
CA PHE A 506 41.51 -22.13 -19.27
C PHE A 506 42.50 -21.95 -18.12
N GLU A 507 43.52 -22.82 -18.06
CA GLU A 507 44.55 -22.80 -16.99
C GLU A 507 45.22 -21.43 -16.80
N LYS A 508 45.44 -20.69 -17.89
CA LYS A 508 46.03 -19.34 -17.89
C LYS A 508 45.20 -18.31 -17.11
N ASP A 509 43.87 -18.46 -17.08
CA ASP A 509 42.95 -17.45 -16.54
C ASP A 509 42.47 -17.81 -15.11
N LYS A 510 42.73 -19.04 -14.65
CA LYS A 510 42.31 -19.52 -13.32
C LYS A 510 42.89 -18.68 -12.18
N LEU A 511 44.18 -18.34 -12.24
CA LEU A 511 44.82 -17.52 -11.21
C LEU A 511 44.22 -16.11 -11.18
N THR A 512 43.94 -15.53 -12.35
CA THR A 512 43.27 -14.24 -12.48
C THR A 512 41.88 -14.29 -11.87
N TYR A 513 41.14 -15.39 -12.09
CA TYR A 513 39.83 -15.59 -11.48
C TYR A 513 39.90 -15.67 -9.95
N SER A 514 40.82 -16.47 -9.40
CA SER A 514 41.06 -16.55 -7.95
C SER A 514 41.39 -15.17 -7.36
N PHE A 515 42.25 -14.41 -8.05
CA PHE A 515 42.59 -13.05 -7.64
C PHE A 515 41.37 -12.13 -7.66
N LEU A 516 40.60 -12.11 -8.75
CA LEU A 516 39.39 -11.28 -8.87
C LEU A 516 38.34 -11.63 -7.82
N ASN A 517 38.13 -12.91 -7.51
CA ASN A 517 37.25 -13.31 -6.41
C ASN A 517 37.73 -12.69 -5.09
N SER A 518 38.99 -12.92 -4.71
CA SER A 518 39.56 -12.41 -3.46
C SER A 518 39.48 -10.89 -3.35
N THR A 519 39.85 -10.15 -4.39
CA THR A 519 39.83 -8.69 -4.36
C THR A 519 38.41 -8.13 -4.30
N ASN A 520 37.47 -8.68 -5.06
CA ASN A 520 36.09 -8.15 -5.06
C ASN A 520 35.36 -8.44 -3.74
N ILE A 521 35.67 -9.57 -3.09
CA ILE A 521 35.23 -9.86 -1.73
C ILE A 521 35.73 -8.78 -0.76
N LEU A 522 37.04 -8.51 -0.78
CA LEU A 522 37.67 -7.56 0.14
C LEU A 522 37.26 -6.10 -0.13
N ILE A 523 36.99 -5.76 -1.39
CA ILE A 523 36.40 -4.46 -1.76
C ILE A 523 35.01 -4.32 -1.13
N ARG A 524 34.19 -5.37 -1.15
CA ARG A 524 32.85 -5.33 -0.55
C ARG A 524 32.89 -5.22 0.98
N GLU A 525 33.89 -5.81 1.62
CA GLU A 525 34.18 -5.67 3.05
C GLU A 525 34.80 -4.30 3.41
N ASN A 526 35.04 -3.42 2.43
CA ASN A 526 35.75 -2.15 2.56
C ASN A 526 37.19 -2.29 3.10
N ARG A 527 37.80 -3.47 2.97
CA ARG A 527 39.22 -3.71 3.31
C ARG A 527 40.17 -3.24 2.21
N ILE A 528 39.66 -3.14 0.98
CA ILE A 528 40.37 -2.60 -0.19
C ILE A 528 39.55 -1.44 -0.75
N THR A 529 40.21 -0.30 -0.97
CA THR A 529 39.58 0.83 -1.66
C THR A 529 39.65 0.67 -3.18
N PRO A 530 38.65 1.17 -3.94
CA PRO A 530 38.71 1.17 -5.40
C PRO A 530 39.92 1.94 -5.95
N GLU A 531 40.43 2.92 -5.19
CA GLU A 531 41.61 3.71 -5.54
C GLU A 531 42.89 2.86 -5.45
N GLU A 532 43.06 2.05 -4.40
CA GLU A 532 44.16 1.08 -4.30
C GLU A 532 44.14 0.05 -5.43
N MET A 533 42.95 -0.44 -5.82
CA MET A 533 42.82 -1.38 -6.93
C MET A 533 43.13 -0.73 -8.29
N ASN A 534 42.70 0.51 -8.50
CA ASN A 534 43.05 1.29 -9.69
C ASN A 534 44.56 1.55 -9.75
N PHE A 535 45.18 1.86 -8.62
CA PHE A 535 46.62 2.03 -8.51
C PHE A 535 47.36 0.72 -8.83
N PHE A 536 46.92 -0.42 -8.27
CA PHE A 536 47.51 -1.72 -8.56
C PHE A 536 47.45 -2.07 -10.06
N THR A 537 46.37 -1.70 -10.76
CA THR A 537 46.18 -2.07 -12.18
C THR A 537 46.81 -1.09 -13.16
N ARG A 538 46.73 0.22 -12.90
CA ARG A 538 47.13 1.29 -13.83
C ARG A 538 48.41 2.01 -13.42
N GLY A 539 48.85 1.87 -12.16
CA GLY A 539 49.93 2.68 -11.59
C GLY A 539 49.49 4.12 -11.27
N PRO A 540 50.43 5.02 -10.96
CA PRO A 540 50.13 6.42 -10.66
C PRO A 540 49.61 7.19 -11.87
N ALA A 541 48.63 8.06 -11.63
CA ALA A 541 48.08 8.95 -12.67
C ALA A 541 49.02 10.12 -13.01
N GLN A 542 49.88 10.52 -12.06
CA GLN A 542 50.87 11.59 -12.22
C GLN A 542 52.17 11.16 -11.54
N LEU A 543 53.29 11.33 -12.24
CA LEU A 543 54.63 11.12 -11.67
C LEU A 543 55.05 12.39 -10.91
N PRO A 544 55.68 12.27 -9.73
CA PRO A 544 56.23 13.42 -9.01
C PRO A 544 57.36 14.10 -9.79
N ASP A 545 57.34 15.44 -9.90
CA ASP A 545 58.43 16.27 -10.47
C ASP A 545 59.59 16.47 -9.44
N GLU A 546 59.97 15.43 -8.71
CA GLU A 546 61.01 15.51 -7.67
C GLU A 546 62.28 14.73 -8.08
N GLU A 547 63.46 15.22 -7.69
CA GLU A 547 64.72 14.48 -7.89
C GLU A 547 64.79 13.27 -6.95
N ASN A 548 65.10 12.09 -7.49
CA ASN A 548 65.26 10.86 -6.73
C ASN A 548 66.52 10.93 -5.83
N PRO A 549 66.39 10.95 -4.49
CA PRO A 549 67.51 11.00 -3.56
C PRO A 549 68.03 9.60 -3.18
N THR A 550 67.48 8.53 -3.76
CA THR A 550 67.77 7.14 -3.40
C THR A 550 68.59 6.40 -4.47
N GLU A 551 69.20 5.26 -4.10
CA GLU A 551 69.93 4.39 -5.04
C GLU A 551 68.99 3.48 -5.88
N PHE A 552 67.67 3.60 -5.71
CA PHE A 552 66.66 2.81 -6.43
C PHE A 552 66.38 3.40 -7.82
N SER A 553 65.84 2.58 -8.74
CA SER A 553 65.36 3.06 -10.04
C SER A 553 64.32 4.17 -9.86
N ASP A 554 64.39 5.20 -10.69
CA ASP A 554 63.45 6.33 -10.70
C ASP A 554 61.99 5.85 -10.77
N ASP A 555 61.71 4.82 -11.56
CA ASP A 555 60.38 4.22 -11.68
C ASP A 555 59.87 3.63 -10.35
N ILE A 556 60.74 2.96 -9.59
CA ILE A 556 60.38 2.37 -8.29
C ILE A 556 60.13 3.49 -7.28
N TYR A 557 61.01 4.49 -7.26
CA TYR A 557 60.93 5.61 -6.34
C TYR A 557 59.65 6.43 -6.55
N TYR A 558 59.34 6.80 -7.80
CA TYR A 558 58.15 7.57 -8.13
C TYR A 558 56.85 6.83 -7.87
N ASN A 559 56.81 5.53 -8.17
CA ASN A 559 55.65 4.69 -7.86
C ASN A 559 55.44 4.56 -6.34
N LEU A 560 56.51 4.43 -5.53
CA LEU A 560 56.39 4.36 -4.08
C LEU A 560 55.94 5.68 -3.44
N ILE A 561 56.43 6.83 -3.91
CA ILE A 561 55.95 8.14 -3.41
C ILE A 561 54.48 8.35 -3.75
N SER A 562 54.09 7.99 -4.97
CA SER A 562 52.71 8.19 -5.40
C SER A 562 51.69 7.40 -4.57
N LEU A 563 52.11 6.32 -3.89
CA LEU A 563 51.27 5.60 -2.93
C LEU A 563 50.87 6.44 -1.71
N GLU A 564 51.68 7.41 -1.28
CA GLU A 564 51.35 8.30 -0.16
C GLU A 564 50.08 9.11 -0.43
N THR A 565 49.77 9.36 -1.71
CA THR A 565 48.58 10.10 -2.14
C THR A 565 47.32 9.24 -2.21
N VAL A 566 47.47 7.91 -2.20
CA VAL A 566 46.36 6.95 -2.40
C VAL A 566 45.68 6.59 -1.08
N HIS A 567 46.45 6.38 -0.01
CA HIS A 567 45.86 6.02 1.29
C HIS A 567 46.70 6.56 2.45
N ALA A 568 46.02 6.99 3.52
CA ALA A 568 46.68 7.56 4.70
C ALA A 568 47.68 6.61 5.37
N ASN A 569 47.45 5.29 5.26
CA ASN A 569 48.34 4.25 5.80
C ASN A 569 49.71 4.19 5.09
N PHE A 570 49.84 4.74 3.88
CA PHE A 570 51.11 4.86 3.19
C PHE A 570 51.85 6.16 3.54
N GLY A 571 51.35 6.98 4.46
CA GLY A 571 52.00 8.23 4.86
C GLY A 571 53.41 8.02 5.41
N GLY A 572 54.37 8.84 4.97
CA GLY A 572 55.74 8.83 5.47
C GLY A 572 56.69 7.85 4.76
N MET A 573 56.28 7.24 3.64
CA MET A 573 57.13 6.41 2.78
C MET A 573 58.36 7.19 2.28
N LYS A 574 58.22 8.48 1.96
CA LYS A 574 59.33 9.36 1.55
C LYS A 574 60.39 9.50 2.64
N GLU A 575 59.96 9.56 3.91
CA GLU A 575 60.86 9.67 5.06
C GLU A 575 61.52 8.31 5.38
N SER A 576 60.77 7.20 5.27
CA SER A 576 61.31 5.84 5.49
C SER A 576 62.30 5.39 4.42
N LEU A 577 62.11 5.81 3.16
CA LEU A 577 63.04 5.51 2.07
C LEU A 577 64.40 6.24 2.22
N VAL A 578 64.44 7.32 3.01
CA VAL A 578 65.64 8.13 3.26
C VAL A 578 66.28 7.81 4.62
N ASP A 579 65.51 7.25 5.56
CA ASP A 579 66.01 6.85 6.88
C ASP A 579 66.99 5.66 6.77
N ALA A 580 68.18 5.82 7.38
CA ALA A 580 69.28 4.87 7.26
C ALA A 580 68.97 3.49 7.87
N ALA A 581 68.05 3.41 8.84
CA ALA A 581 67.63 2.15 9.47
C ALA A 581 66.67 1.34 8.58
N ASP A 582 65.74 2.01 7.90
CA ASP A 582 64.72 1.39 7.05
C ASP A 582 65.28 1.10 5.65
N THR A 583 66.23 1.91 5.17
CA THR A 583 66.90 1.74 3.86
C THR A 583 67.57 0.37 3.71
N VAL A 584 68.04 -0.25 4.80
CA VAL A 584 68.63 -1.60 4.77
C VAL A 584 67.58 -2.65 4.40
N TYR A 585 66.38 -2.57 4.98
CA TYR A 585 65.27 -3.46 4.66
C TYR A 585 64.77 -3.25 3.23
N TRP A 586 64.65 -2.00 2.78
CA TRP A 586 64.27 -1.68 1.40
C TRP A 586 65.31 -2.17 0.37
N LYS A 587 66.61 -2.04 0.68
CA LYS A 587 67.70 -2.57 -0.15
C LYS A 587 67.69 -4.10 -0.21
N ASP A 588 67.44 -4.77 0.91
CA ASP A 588 67.33 -6.23 0.97
C ASP A 588 66.10 -6.73 0.19
N LEU A 589 64.97 -6.01 0.27
CA LEU A 589 63.76 -6.31 -0.49
C LEU A 589 63.96 -6.15 -2.01
N VAL A 590 64.72 -5.14 -2.44
CA VAL A 590 65.04 -4.93 -3.86
C VAL A 590 66.08 -5.94 -4.36
N SER A 591 67.05 -6.32 -3.52
CA SER A 591 68.16 -7.19 -3.91
C SER A 591 67.81 -8.69 -3.87
N SER A 592 66.84 -9.11 -3.04
CA SER A 592 66.47 -10.52 -2.87
C SER A 592 65.74 -11.10 -4.09
N GLU A 593 66.10 -12.32 -4.52
CA GLU A 593 65.40 -13.05 -5.60
C GLU A 593 63.93 -13.35 -5.26
N ASP A 594 63.61 -13.56 -3.97
CA ASP A 594 62.24 -13.80 -3.46
C ASP A 594 61.88 -12.79 -2.33
N PRO A 595 61.34 -11.61 -2.68
CA PRO A 595 60.84 -10.62 -1.70
C PRO A 595 59.61 -11.06 -0.89
N SER A 596 59.00 -12.19 -1.24
CA SER A 596 57.79 -12.72 -0.60
C SER A 596 57.95 -13.07 0.87
N LYS A 597 59.15 -13.55 1.24
CA LYS A 597 59.48 -14.07 2.57
C LYS A 597 60.10 -13.03 3.51
N LEU A 598 60.42 -11.85 2.98
CA LEU A 598 61.06 -10.78 3.74
C LEU A 598 60.00 -9.87 4.35
N SER A 599 60.25 -9.49 5.61
CA SER A 599 59.41 -8.56 6.37
C SER A 599 59.70 -7.11 5.95
N PHE A 600 58.65 -6.29 5.98
CA PHE A 600 58.76 -4.85 5.83
C PHE A 600 59.34 -4.20 7.10
N PRO A 601 59.79 -2.93 7.04
CA PRO A 601 60.11 -2.18 8.24
C PRO A 601 58.93 -2.20 9.23
N SER A 602 59.20 -2.23 10.54
CA SER A 602 58.18 -2.47 11.58
C SER A 602 56.97 -1.54 11.51
N LYS A 603 57.15 -0.29 11.08
CA LYS A 603 56.06 0.67 10.86
C LYS A 603 55.06 0.22 9.80
N TYR A 604 55.51 -0.46 8.75
CA TYR A 604 54.71 -0.88 7.61
C TYR A 604 54.24 -2.34 7.72
N GLU A 605 54.95 -3.20 8.45
CA GLU A 605 54.51 -4.57 8.69
C GLU A 605 53.22 -4.64 9.52
N ASP A 606 53.11 -3.77 10.54
CA ASP A 606 51.97 -3.72 11.47
C ASP A 606 50.81 -2.84 10.99
N SER A 607 51.07 -1.86 10.11
CA SER A 607 50.05 -0.89 9.67
C SER A 607 49.43 -1.21 8.30
N LEU A 608 50.13 -1.97 7.45
CA LEU A 608 49.66 -2.27 6.10
C LEU A 608 48.81 -3.54 6.05
N THR A 609 47.74 -3.50 5.27
CA THR A 609 46.96 -4.69 4.94
C THR A 609 47.73 -5.59 3.97
N GLU A 610 47.36 -6.87 3.88
CA GLU A 610 48.01 -7.83 2.97
C GLU A 610 47.92 -7.39 1.50
N PHE A 611 46.85 -6.69 1.12
CA PHE A 611 46.72 -6.10 -0.22
C PHE A 611 47.65 -4.90 -0.42
N GLN A 612 47.81 -4.03 0.58
CA GLN A 612 48.75 -2.92 0.52
C GLN A 612 50.21 -3.43 0.42
N LYS A 613 50.55 -4.50 1.14
CA LYS A 613 51.84 -5.20 1.03
C LYS A 613 52.05 -5.78 -0.38
N LEU A 614 51.00 -6.31 -1.01
CA LEU A 614 51.04 -6.81 -2.40
C LEU A 614 51.36 -5.68 -3.39
N ILE A 615 50.76 -4.48 -3.22
CA ILE A 615 51.02 -3.33 -4.09
C ILE A 615 52.50 -2.92 -4.02
N ILE A 616 53.06 -2.82 -2.80
CA ILE A 616 54.48 -2.49 -2.61
C ILE A 616 55.38 -3.56 -3.26
N ARG A 617 55.10 -4.84 -3.03
CA ARG A 617 55.88 -5.95 -3.63
C ARG A 617 55.84 -5.93 -5.15
N LYS A 618 54.69 -5.59 -5.75
CA LYS A 618 54.55 -5.41 -7.20
C LYS A 618 55.45 -4.28 -7.70
N ILE A 619 55.50 -3.14 -7.01
CA ILE A 619 56.35 -2.01 -7.42
C ILE A 619 57.83 -2.37 -7.33
N LEU A 620 58.24 -3.08 -6.27
CA LEU A 620 59.64 -3.47 -6.07
C LEU A 620 60.12 -4.48 -7.13
N LYS A 621 59.29 -5.47 -7.47
CA LYS A 621 59.60 -6.48 -8.50
C LYS A 621 58.35 -6.92 -9.25
N GLU A 622 58.14 -6.35 -10.43
CA GLU A 622 57.00 -6.70 -11.29
C GLU A 622 57.07 -8.13 -11.85
N GLU A 623 58.27 -8.68 -12.05
CA GLU A 623 58.47 -10.03 -12.62
C GLU A 623 57.89 -11.16 -11.75
N ASN A 624 57.83 -10.95 -10.42
CA ASN A 624 57.37 -11.94 -9.44
C ASN A 624 55.91 -11.77 -9.02
N VAL A 625 55.13 -10.93 -9.70
CA VAL A 625 53.74 -10.63 -9.33
C VAL A 625 52.86 -11.87 -9.23
N LEU A 626 53.06 -12.87 -10.12
CA LEU A 626 52.30 -14.13 -10.06
C LEU A 626 52.56 -14.91 -8.77
N LEU A 627 53.79 -14.87 -8.23
CA LEU A 627 54.13 -15.53 -6.96
C LEU A 627 53.46 -14.80 -5.80
N TYR A 628 53.51 -13.46 -5.79
CA TYR A 628 52.90 -12.66 -4.73
C TYR A 628 51.37 -12.78 -4.72
N VAL A 629 50.74 -12.84 -5.89
CA VAL A 629 49.30 -13.06 -6.01
C VAL A 629 48.91 -14.43 -5.45
N LYS A 630 49.69 -15.49 -5.71
CA LYS A 630 49.45 -16.81 -5.10
C LYS A 630 49.57 -16.77 -3.59
N GLU A 631 50.57 -16.11 -3.03
CA GLU A 631 50.71 -15.97 -1.58
C GLU A 631 49.59 -15.14 -0.95
N PHE A 632 49.16 -14.08 -1.64
CA PHE A 632 48.02 -13.27 -1.22
C PHE A 632 46.73 -14.11 -1.16
N ILE A 633 46.45 -14.89 -2.20
CA ILE A 633 45.30 -15.79 -2.24
C ILE A 633 45.37 -16.85 -1.14
N ARG A 634 46.56 -17.42 -0.89
CA ARG A 634 46.80 -18.41 0.18
C ARG A 634 46.45 -17.86 1.56
N ARG A 635 46.78 -16.58 1.82
CA ARG A 635 46.56 -15.94 3.13
C ARG A 635 45.11 -15.52 3.35
N GLU A 636 44.42 -15.05 2.32
CA GLU A 636 43.06 -14.49 2.45
C GLU A 636 41.93 -15.49 2.19
N LEU A 637 42.13 -16.50 1.32
CA LEU A 637 41.10 -17.50 1.01
C LEU A 637 41.51 -18.88 1.56
N SER A 638 42.33 -19.62 0.81
CA SER A 638 42.95 -20.90 1.19
C SER A 638 43.82 -21.42 0.04
N ASP A 639 44.59 -22.48 0.30
CA ASP A 639 45.39 -23.17 -0.73
C ASP A 639 44.55 -23.78 -1.85
N GLU A 640 43.30 -24.13 -1.57
CA GLU A 640 42.38 -24.78 -2.54
C GLU A 640 42.03 -23.87 -3.73
N PHE A 641 42.18 -22.55 -3.60
CA PHE A 641 41.95 -21.58 -4.69
C PHE A 641 43.15 -21.39 -5.61
N ILE A 642 44.26 -22.09 -5.36
CA ILE A 642 45.48 -22.02 -6.16
C ILE A 642 45.68 -23.31 -6.95
N GLU A 643 45.25 -24.44 -6.39
CA GLU A 643 45.34 -25.74 -7.05
C GLU A 643 44.20 -25.92 -8.05
N SER A 644 44.56 -26.17 -9.30
CA SER A 644 43.58 -26.47 -10.34
C SER A 644 42.82 -27.75 -9.99
N PRO A 645 41.48 -27.70 -9.86
CA PRO A 645 40.71 -28.90 -9.53
C PRO A 645 40.87 -29.94 -10.66
N PRO A 646 40.99 -31.23 -10.32
CA PRO A 646 41.09 -32.28 -11.32
C PRO A 646 39.81 -32.32 -12.17
N PHE A 647 39.96 -32.68 -13.44
CA PHE A 647 38.83 -32.82 -14.34
C PHE A 647 37.94 -34.01 -13.92
N ASP A 648 36.72 -33.73 -13.47
CA ASP A 648 35.76 -34.71 -12.96
C ASP A 648 34.45 -34.69 -13.78
N LEU A 649 34.40 -35.61 -14.76
CA LEU A 649 33.27 -35.80 -15.67
C LEU A 649 32.00 -36.31 -14.94
N PRO A 650 32.09 -37.29 -14.02
CA PRO A 650 30.97 -37.68 -13.15
C PRO A 650 30.34 -36.52 -12.38
N ALA A 651 31.15 -35.63 -11.78
CA ALA A 651 30.63 -34.48 -11.05
C ALA A 651 29.91 -33.50 -11.99
N ALA A 652 30.49 -33.19 -13.15
CA ALA A 652 29.86 -32.35 -14.16
C ALA A 652 28.53 -32.94 -14.68
N PHE A 653 28.46 -34.25 -14.86
CA PHE A 653 27.22 -34.94 -15.23
C PHE A 653 26.16 -34.83 -14.13
N SER A 654 26.55 -34.98 -12.85
CA SER A 654 25.63 -34.83 -11.71
C SER A 654 25.09 -33.41 -11.56
N ASP A 655 25.82 -32.41 -12.04
CA ASP A 655 25.41 -31.00 -12.04
C ASP A 655 24.55 -30.62 -13.25
N SER A 656 24.54 -31.45 -14.30
CA SER A 656 23.78 -31.20 -15.54
C SER A 656 22.28 -31.53 -15.42
N THR A 657 21.47 -30.91 -16.27
CA THR A 657 20.02 -31.17 -16.37
C THR A 657 19.63 -31.45 -17.81
N SER A 658 18.47 -32.07 -18.04
CA SER A 658 17.96 -32.35 -19.39
C SER A 658 17.75 -31.09 -20.25
N THR A 659 17.67 -29.90 -19.64
CA THR A 659 17.54 -28.61 -20.30
C THR A 659 18.85 -27.84 -20.47
N SER A 660 19.96 -28.34 -19.91
CA SER A 660 21.28 -27.70 -19.95
C SER A 660 22.29 -28.64 -20.63
N PRO A 661 22.62 -28.42 -21.92
CA PRO A 661 23.57 -29.27 -22.62
C PRO A 661 24.98 -29.11 -22.03
N LEU A 662 25.73 -30.22 -21.98
CA LEU A 662 27.16 -30.21 -21.68
C LEU A 662 27.93 -29.94 -22.98
N ILE A 663 28.75 -28.89 -22.96
CA ILE A 663 29.63 -28.50 -24.06
C ILE A 663 31.06 -28.80 -23.61
N PHE A 664 31.79 -29.56 -24.43
CA PHE A 664 33.18 -29.96 -24.19
C PHE A 664 34.12 -29.23 -25.13
#